data_AF-A0A8J3JIS2-F1
#
_entry.id   AF-A0A8J3JIS2-F1
#
_cell.length_a   1.000
_cell.length_b   1.000
_cell.length_c   1.000
_cell.angle_alpha   90.00
_cell.angle_beta   90.00
_cell.angle_gamma   90.00
#
_symmetry.space_group_name_H-M   'P 1'
#
loop_
_entity.id
_entity.type
_entity.pdbx_description
1 polymer ?
#
loop_
_entity_poly.entity_id
_entity_poly.type
_entity_poly.pdbx_seq_one_letter_code
_entity_poly.pdbx_strand_id
1 'polypeptide(L)'
;MSLPAPVTPLARMTPAAVHEYLSGLSDGARRALVVRSPGLVGRLDGAPAELRFAANRRLLRAGPYRDWPGNYLLYDPAGRAVLVVGDLPRADRIAVLVPGSDTRLADFHTGLGGLAHRAPAVQATTLYGAARAADPDARVAVLAWLGYRTPRGLAVEVARGRLAAAGADALLRLVAGLVVLRPDAALTLLGHSYGSVVIGRAAAYLPDQVRDIAVYGSPGMGVPDVARLRTGARVWAARADGDWIRWVPGVRVLGFGHGRQPTRARFGARPFATAGVADHDHYLAPGTGSLADLAGIVVGCPPGVRPRDAPAPAGTDRGPMRRAGVSGQGGEVIDVEHLTKRFGRTTAVDDLTFSVLPGRVTGFLGPNGAGKSTTLRLVLGLNEPTAGRATVGGRPFRSHPRGLRHVGALLDAGDVHGGRSALAHLSALAVANRIPPRRVHEVLDEVGLSAAARRRIGGFSLGMKQRLGIAAALLGDPPVLMFDEPLNGLDPEGVLWVRTLFRRLAREGRTVFVSSHLMTEMEHTADHLVVIGRGRLIADESLAAFAARGGGLRVTVDTPDPATLTAALDAAGGTVRPAADGTLTVTGLTAARIGEVALAHRVSLSQLTARSGSLEEAFLDQTADRAEYLAGAGR
;
A
#
# COMPACT_ATOMS: atom_id res chain seq x y z
N MET A 1 36.75 12.20 -36.79
CA MET A 1 36.17 13.49 -36.41
C MET A 1 35.79 13.45 -34.94
N SER A 2 36.48 14.21 -34.10
CA SER A 2 36.07 14.40 -32.70
C SER A 2 34.77 15.19 -32.65
N LEU A 3 33.77 14.66 -31.95
CA LEU A 3 32.52 15.36 -31.69
C LEU A 3 32.83 16.61 -30.85
N PRO A 4 32.28 17.79 -31.18
CA PRO A 4 32.37 18.93 -30.28
C PRO A 4 31.71 18.53 -28.95
N ALA A 5 32.48 18.60 -27.86
CA ALA A 5 31.96 18.27 -26.54
C ALA A 5 30.88 19.31 -26.17
N PRO A 6 29.68 18.90 -25.73
CA PRO A 6 28.66 19.86 -25.35
C PRO A 6 29.14 20.66 -24.13
N VAL A 7 28.90 21.98 -24.15
CA VAL A 7 29.31 22.92 -23.08
C VAL A 7 28.69 22.54 -21.72
N THR A 8 27.52 21.90 -21.75
CA THR A 8 26.87 21.27 -20.60
C THR A 8 26.88 19.75 -20.76
N PRO A 9 27.17 18.94 -19.72
CA PRO A 9 27.01 17.50 -19.81
C PRO A 9 25.58 17.12 -20.25
N LEU A 10 25.43 16.23 -21.25
CA LEU A 10 24.12 15.85 -21.80
C LEU A 10 23.10 15.44 -20.73
N ALA A 11 23.56 14.81 -19.64
CA ALA A 11 22.72 14.38 -18.53
C ALA A 11 22.10 15.53 -17.70
N ARG A 12 22.56 16.77 -17.89
CA ARG A 12 22.06 17.98 -17.21
C ARG A 12 21.25 18.90 -18.14
N MET A 13 21.15 18.57 -19.42
CA MET A 13 20.38 19.34 -20.40
C MET A 13 18.88 19.07 -20.25
N THR A 14 18.06 20.05 -20.66
CA THR A 14 16.60 19.86 -20.81
C THR A 14 16.30 18.92 -21.98
N PRO A 15 15.14 18.23 -22.01
CA PRO A 15 14.80 17.37 -23.14
C PRO A 15 14.83 18.07 -24.50
N ALA A 16 14.44 19.35 -24.57
CA ALA A 16 14.52 20.15 -25.80
C ALA A 16 15.97 20.35 -26.26
N ALA A 17 16.88 20.72 -25.35
CA ALA A 17 18.29 20.92 -25.66
C ALA A 17 18.99 19.60 -26.04
N VAL A 18 18.64 18.49 -25.39
CA VAL A 18 19.10 17.14 -25.79
C VAL A 18 18.65 16.82 -27.21
N HIS A 19 17.39 17.08 -27.54
CA HIS A 19 16.83 16.82 -28.85
C HIS A 19 17.54 17.64 -29.93
N GLU A 20 17.66 18.94 -29.73
CA GLU A 20 18.35 19.85 -30.64
C GLU A 20 19.80 19.40 -30.89
N TYR A 21 20.55 19.14 -29.82
CA TYR A 21 21.93 18.67 -29.91
C TYR A 21 22.03 17.36 -30.70
N LEU A 22 21.23 16.34 -30.36
CA LEU A 22 21.32 15.03 -31.01
C LEU A 22 20.79 15.05 -32.44
N SER A 23 19.77 15.86 -32.74
CA SER A 23 19.23 16.03 -34.09
C SER A 23 20.19 16.78 -35.01
N GLY A 24 21.05 17.66 -34.47
CA GLY A 24 22.12 18.32 -35.22
C GLY A 24 23.34 17.43 -35.55
N LEU A 25 23.42 16.22 -34.98
CA LEU A 25 24.50 15.27 -35.27
C LEU A 25 24.25 14.49 -36.57
N SER A 26 25.32 14.23 -37.33
CA SER A 26 25.25 13.32 -38.48
C SER A 26 24.83 11.91 -38.06
N ASP A 27 24.23 11.15 -38.98
CA ASP A 27 23.81 9.77 -38.72
C ASP A 27 24.96 8.87 -38.23
N GLY A 28 26.17 9.07 -38.78
CA GLY A 28 27.37 8.38 -38.35
C GLY A 28 27.72 8.69 -36.90
N ALA A 29 27.67 9.97 -36.51
CA ALA A 29 27.91 10.42 -35.14
C ALA A 29 26.87 9.86 -34.16
N ARG A 30 25.60 9.87 -34.53
CA ARG A 30 24.50 9.31 -33.73
C ARG A 30 24.65 7.80 -33.53
N ARG A 31 24.97 7.05 -34.59
CA ARG A 31 25.26 5.60 -34.51
C ARG A 31 26.47 5.31 -33.63
N ALA A 32 27.54 6.10 -33.75
CA ALA A 32 28.73 5.94 -32.91
C ALA A 32 28.43 6.17 -31.42
N LEU A 33 27.58 7.14 -31.07
CA LEU A 33 27.14 7.39 -29.69
C LEU A 33 26.35 6.20 -29.11
N VAL A 34 25.45 5.61 -29.89
CA VAL A 34 24.70 4.41 -29.49
C VAL A 34 25.63 3.24 -29.17
N VAL A 35 26.71 3.05 -29.94
CA VAL A 35 27.67 1.97 -29.72
C VAL A 35 28.58 2.25 -28.53
N ARG A 36 29.13 3.47 -28.44
CA ARG A 36 30.10 3.86 -27.41
C ARG A 36 29.48 4.07 -26.03
N SER A 37 28.26 4.58 -25.98
CA SER A 37 27.62 4.99 -24.72
C SER A 37 26.11 4.69 -24.70
N PRO A 38 25.69 3.43 -24.92
CA PRO A 38 24.27 3.06 -24.98
C PRO A 38 23.53 3.39 -23.69
N GLY A 39 24.17 3.23 -22.53
CA GLY A 39 23.61 3.58 -21.21
C GLY A 39 23.35 5.08 -21.02
N LEU A 40 24.09 5.95 -21.71
CA LEU A 40 23.81 7.38 -21.70
C LEU A 40 22.64 7.68 -22.63
N VAL A 41 22.75 7.31 -23.91
CA VAL A 41 21.74 7.59 -24.95
C VAL A 41 20.37 7.04 -24.56
N GLY A 42 20.32 5.81 -24.04
CA GLY A 42 19.08 5.16 -23.62
C GLY A 42 18.36 5.83 -22.44
N ARG A 43 19.04 6.73 -21.69
CA ARG A 43 18.49 7.45 -20.54
C ARG A 43 18.24 8.94 -20.77
N LEU A 44 18.59 9.47 -21.95
CA LEU A 44 18.45 10.88 -22.27
C LEU A 44 17.02 11.17 -22.76
N ASP A 45 16.21 11.77 -21.89
CA ASP A 45 14.91 12.30 -22.31
C ASP A 45 15.09 13.42 -23.35
N GLY A 46 14.26 13.40 -24.39
CA GLY A 46 14.41 14.26 -25.58
C GLY A 46 15.23 13.64 -26.73
N ALA A 47 16.05 12.63 -26.47
CA ALA A 47 16.76 11.94 -27.55
C ALA A 47 15.76 11.25 -28.51
N PRO A 48 15.98 11.30 -29.84
CA PRO A 48 15.13 10.64 -30.83
C PRO A 48 14.79 9.20 -30.46
N ALA A 49 13.52 8.80 -30.63
CA ALA A 49 13.00 7.54 -30.12
C ALA A 49 13.76 6.34 -30.69
N GLU A 50 14.10 6.37 -31.98
CA GLU A 50 14.85 5.33 -32.69
C GLU A 50 16.26 5.15 -32.13
N LEU A 51 16.91 6.23 -31.71
CA LEU A 51 18.23 6.18 -31.06
C LEU A 51 18.13 5.54 -29.68
N ARG A 52 17.10 5.91 -28.91
CA ARG A 52 16.83 5.31 -27.59
C ARG A 52 16.50 3.83 -27.73
N PHE A 53 15.72 3.45 -28.73
CA PHE A 53 15.39 2.06 -29.02
C PHE A 53 16.64 1.24 -29.38
N ALA A 54 17.51 1.77 -30.25
CA ALA A 54 18.75 1.11 -30.60
C ALA A 54 19.70 0.95 -29.40
N ALA A 55 19.86 2.01 -28.59
CA ALA A 55 20.70 2.00 -27.40
C ALA A 55 20.19 1.02 -26.34
N ASN A 56 18.91 1.08 -25.97
CA ASN A 56 18.33 0.21 -24.95
C ASN A 56 18.25 -1.25 -25.40
N ARG A 57 18.05 -1.52 -26.70
CA ARG A 57 18.12 -2.89 -27.25
C ARG A 57 19.52 -3.50 -27.06
N ARG A 58 20.58 -2.71 -27.21
CA ARG A 58 21.96 -3.14 -26.95
C ARG A 58 22.18 -3.46 -25.47
N LEU A 59 21.65 -2.61 -24.57
CA LEU A 59 21.74 -2.84 -23.12
C LEU A 59 20.95 -4.08 -22.68
N LEU A 60 19.75 -4.29 -23.22
CA LEU A 60 18.93 -5.46 -22.92
C LEU A 60 19.65 -6.73 -23.33
N ARG A 61 20.17 -6.81 -24.56
CA ARG A 61 20.91 -7.98 -25.07
C ARG A 61 22.12 -8.35 -24.23
N ALA A 62 22.75 -7.37 -23.57
CA ALA A 62 23.89 -7.57 -22.69
C ALA A 62 23.50 -7.86 -21.23
N GLY A 63 22.21 -7.77 -20.89
CA GLY A 63 21.71 -7.85 -19.51
C GLY A 63 20.90 -9.11 -19.21
N PRO A 64 20.40 -9.24 -17.97
CA PRO A 64 19.62 -10.40 -17.53
C PRO A 64 18.24 -10.52 -18.20
N TYR A 65 17.77 -9.45 -18.86
CA TYR A 65 16.47 -9.38 -19.53
C TYR A 65 16.59 -9.37 -21.06
N ARG A 66 17.63 -10.04 -21.60
CA ARG A 66 17.95 -10.07 -23.05
C ARG A 66 16.82 -10.56 -23.95
N ASP A 67 15.91 -11.36 -23.41
CA ASP A 67 14.79 -11.97 -24.13
C ASP A 67 13.52 -11.11 -24.12
N TRP A 68 13.54 -9.95 -23.44
CA TRP A 68 12.39 -9.05 -23.43
C TRP A 68 12.11 -8.46 -24.81
N PRO A 69 10.88 -8.61 -25.33
CA PRO A 69 10.51 -8.08 -26.62
C PRO A 69 10.22 -6.57 -26.55
N GLY A 70 10.17 -5.95 -27.73
CA GLY A 70 9.66 -4.59 -27.90
C GLY A 70 10.71 -3.48 -27.96
N ASN A 71 10.23 -2.25 -28.03
CA ASN A 71 11.04 -1.03 -28.13
C ASN A 71 11.02 -0.28 -26.79
N TYR A 72 12.19 0.11 -26.28
CA TYR A 72 12.32 0.75 -24.97
C TYR A 72 12.87 2.15 -25.08
N LEU A 73 12.12 3.13 -24.59
CA LEU A 73 12.65 4.49 -24.37
C LEU A 73 13.65 4.50 -23.21
N LEU A 74 13.48 3.63 -22.23
CA LEU A 74 14.37 3.51 -21.09
C LEU A 74 14.53 2.04 -20.73
N TYR A 75 15.76 1.61 -20.49
CA TYR A 75 16.07 0.40 -19.76
C TYR A 75 17.26 0.66 -18.85
N ASP A 76 17.06 0.45 -17.55
CA ASP A 76 18.08 0.54 -16.53
C ASP A 76 17.99 -0.69 -15.61
N PRO A 77 19.02 -1.54 -15.56
CA PRO A 77 19.03 -2.73 -14.71
C PRO A 77 18.88 -2.40 -13.22
N ALA A 78 19.12 -1.15 -12.80
CA ALA A 78 18.86 -0.69 -11.43
C ALA A 78 17.36 -0.60 -11.06
N GLY A 79 16.46 -0.89 -12.00
CA GLY A 79 15.04 -1.12 -11.73
C GLY A 79 14.07 -0.23 -12.50
N ARG A 80 14.45 0.34 -13.65
CA ARG A 80 13.59 1.22 -14.45
C ARG A 80 13.45 0.73 -15.88
N ALA A 81 12.25 0.86 -16.43
CA ALA A 81 11.97 0.55 -17.83
C ALA A 81 10.82 1.40 -18.36
N VAL A 82 10.86 1.72 -19.66
CA VAL A 82 9.74 2.31 -20.37
C VAL A 82 9.60 1.60 -21.70
N LEU A 83 8.66 0.67 -21.77
CA LEU A 83 8.31 -0.07 -22.99
C LEU A 83 7.31 0.75 -23.80
N VAL A 84 7.51 0.77 -25.12
CA VAL A 84 6.60 1.33 -26.10
C VAL A 84 5.91 0.20 -26.86
N VAL A 85 4.58 0.21 -26.82
CA VAL A 85 3.72 -0.62 -27.67
C VAL A 85 3.11 0.27 -28.75
N GLY A 86 3.31 -0.08 -30.02
CA GLY A 86 2.96 0.76 -31.17
C GLY A 86 4.15 1.54 -31.75
N ASP A 87 3.86 2.48 -32.66
CA ASP A 87 4.86 3.28 -33.39
C ASP A 87 4.89 4.72 -32.84
N LEU A 88 5.68 4.95 -31.78
CA LEU A 88 5.80 6.26 -31.16
C LEU A 88 6.28 7.38 -32.12
N PRO A 89 7.26 7.16 -33.01
CA PRO A 89 7.61 8.13 -34.06
C PRO A 89 6.46 8.56 -34.97
N ARG A 90 5.38 7.76 -35.10
CA ARG A 90 4.19 8.11 -35.93
C ARG A 90 2.87 8.33 -35.16
N ALA A 91 2.80 7.96 -33.89
CA ALA A 91 1.66 8.18 -33.01
C ALA A 91 1.21 9.64 -32.78
N ASP A 92 -0.07 9.93 -33.03
CA ASP A 92 -0.76 11.18 -32.68
C ASP A 92 -1.63 11.06 -31.41
N ARG A 93 -1.74 9.84 -30.86
CA ARG A 93 -2.34 9.52 -29.57
C ARG A 93 -1.35 8.73 -28.73
N ILE A 94 -0.93 9.29 -27.59
CA ILE A 94 0.07 8.66 -26.72
C ILE A 94 -0.54 8.45 -25.34
N ALA A 95 -0.62 7.20 -24.90
CA ALA A 95 -1.05 6.85 -23.55
C ALA A 95 0.16 6.46 -22.70
N VAL A 96 0.22 6.93 -21.46
CA VAL A 96 1.25 6.53 -20.48
C VAL A 96 0.58 5.84 -19.31
N LEU A 97 0.85 4.54 -19.14
CA LEU A 97 0.44 3.76 -17.98
C LEU A 97 1.41 4.00 -16.83
N VAL A 98 0.91 4.65 -15.78
CA VAL A 98 1.61 4.93 -14.53
C VAL A 98 1.17 3.90 -13.48
N PRO A 99 2.03 2.92 -13.16
CA PRO A 99 1.65 1.77 -12.34
C PRO A 99 1.52 2.15 -10.86
N GLY A 100 0.92 1.22 -10.11
CA GLY A 100 0.77 1.28 -8.66
C GLY A 100 2.04 0.97 -7.86
N SER A 101 1.87 0.55 -6.60
CA SER A 101 2.94 0.03 -5.76
C SER A 101 3.42 -1.35 -6.24
N ASP A 102 4.54 -1.83 -5.70
CA ASP A 102 5.01 -3.22 -5.85
C ASP A 102 5.38 -3.67 -7.28
N THR A 103 5.36 -2.77 -8.25
CA THR A 103 5.83 -3.04 -9.62
C THR A 103 7.35 -2.98 -9.67
N ARG A 104 8.00 -4.13 -9.93
CA ARG A 104 9.46 -4.23 -10.08
C ARG A 104 9.83 -4.54 -11.52
N LEU A 105 11.08 -4.26 -11.87
CA LEU A 105 11.64 -4.62 -13.17
C LEU A 105 11.53 -6.15 -13.41
N ALA A 106 11.78 -6.98 -12.39
CA ALA A 106 11.64 -8.43 -12.49
C ALA A 106 10.22 -8.90 -12.87
N ASP A 107 9.20 -8.13 -12.50
CA ASP A 107 7.78 -8.46 -12.72
C ASP A 107 7.21 -7.71 -13.94
N PHE A 108 8.04 -6.98 -14.70
CA PHE A 108 7.56 -6.02 -15.71
C PHE A 108 6.83 -6.69 -16.89
N HIS A 109 7.25 -7.91 -17.27
CA HIS A 109 6.60 -8.72 -18.32
C HIS A 109 5.78 -9.90 -17.80
N THR A 110 6.11 -10.40 -16.61
CA THR A 110 5.50 -11.60 -16.02
C THR A 110 4.39 -11.28 -15.02
N GLY A 111 4.43 -10.06 -14.46
CA GLY A 111 3.52 -9.60 -13.43
C GLY A 111 3.89 -10.15 -12.05
N LEU A 112 3.47 -9.42 -11.01
CA LEU A 112 3.73 -9.81 -9.63
C LEU A 112 3.08 -11.18 -9.34
N GLY A 113 3.87 -12.13 -8.86
CA GLY A 113 3.42 -13.50 -8.63
C GLY A 113 3.22 -14.34 -9.90
N GLY A 114 3.73 -13.88 -11.05
CA GLY A 114 3.56 -14.55 -12.34
C GLY A 114 2.19 -14.34 -12.98
N LEU A 115 1.42 -13.37 -12.48
CA LEU A 115 0.09 -13.04 -12.98
C LEU A 115 0.17 -12.03 -14.11
N ALA A 116 -0.04 -12.48 -15.35
CA ALA A 116 0.10 -11.66 -16.56
C ALA A 116 -0.71 -10.34 -16.52
N HIS A 117 -1.93 -10.35 -15.97
CA HIS A 117 -2.75 -9.13 -15.88
C HIS A 117 -2.19 -8.05 -14.93
N ARG A 118 -1.25 -8.42 -14.04
CA ARG A 118 -0.49 -7.50 -13.17
C ARG A 118 0.81 -7.01 -13.84
N ALA A 119 1.13 -7.46 -15.05
CA ALA A 119 2.35 -7.05 -15.75
C ALA A 119 2.14 -5.74 -16.52
N PRO A 120 2.94 -4.68 -16.27
CA PRO A 120 2.84 -3.43 -17.02
C PRO A 120 2.91 -3.60 -18.54
N ALA A 121 3.78 -4.51 -19.03
CA ALA A 121 3.92 -4.76 -20.47
C ALA A 121 2.65 -5.38 -21.08
N VAL A 122 2.00 -6.30 -20.35
CA VAL A 122 0.74 -6.93 -20.78
C VAL A 122 -0.38 -5.88 -20.76
N GLN A 123 -0.49 -5.09 -19.70
CA GLN A 123 -1.47 -4.01 -19.58
C GLN A 123 -1.36 -2.98 -20.73
N ALA A 124 -0.14 -2.58 -21.09
CA ALA A 124 0.08 -1.70 -22.25
C ALA A 124 -0.34 -2.34 -23.57
N THR A 125 -0.04 -3.63 -23.73
CA THR A 125 -0.41 -4.39 -24.95
C THR A 125 -1.92 -4.55 -25.06
N THR A 126 -2.61 -4.87 -23.97
CA THR A 126 -4.06 -4.99 -23.93
C THR A 126 -4.74 -3.66 -24.22
N LEU A 127 -4.28 -2.56 -23.61
CA LEU A 127 -4.81 -1.23 -23.89
C LEU A 127 -4.55 -0.79 -25.34
N TYR A 128 -3.36 -1.05 -25.87
CA TYR A 128 -3.03 -0.75 -27.27
C TYR A 128 -3.99 -1.49 -28.23
N GLY A 129 -4.23 -2.78 -27.99
CA GLY A 129 -5.17 -3.57 -28.77
C GLY A 129 -6.60 -3.01 -28.70
N ALA A 130 -7.05 -2.64 -27.49
CA ALA A 130 -8.37 -2.04 -27.30
C ALA A 130 -8.50 -0.66 -27.98
N ALA A 131 -7.46 0.19 -27.91
CA ALA A 131 -7.44 1.49 -28.57
C ALA A 131 -7.47 1.36 -30.10
N ARG A 132 -6.69 0.42 -30.67
CA ARG A 132 -6.72 0.11 -32.11
C ARG A 132 -8.05 -0.46 -32.58
N ALA A 133 -8.75 -1.19 -31.70
CA ALA A 133 -10.11 -1.68 -31.98
C ALA A 133 -11.16 -0.56 -31.89
N ALA A 134 -10.97 0.40 -30.98
CA ALA A 134 -11.87 1.55 -30.83
C ALA A 134 -11.74 2.56 -31.97
N ASP A 135 -10.52 2.78 -32.49
CA ASP A 135 -10.24 3.62 -33.65
C ASP A 135 -9.08 3.00 -34.47
N PRO A 136 -9.39 2.30 -35.57
CA PRO A 136 -8.39 1.70 -36.46
C PRO A 136 -7.55 2.71 -37.26
N ASP A 137 -7.97 3.97 -37.35
CA ASP A 137 -7.26 5.02 -38.09
C ASP A 137 -6.33 5.84 -37.17
N ALA A 138 -6.62 5.85 -35.86
CA ALA A 138 -5.76 6.47 -34.86
C ALA A 138 -4.36 5.84 -34.82
N ARG A 139 -3.33 6.69 -34.83
CA ARG A 139 -1.94 6.26 -34.65
C ARG A 139 -1.64 6.31 -33.16
N VAL A 140 -1.80 5.16 -32.51
CA VAL A 140 -1.66 5.04 -31.05
C VAL A 140 -0.28 4.52 -30.67
N ALA A 141 0.30 5.07 -29.61
CA ALA A 141 1.39 4.44 -28.86
C ALA A 141 1.01 4.37 -27.37
N VAL A 142 1.24 3.22 -26.75
CA VAL A 142 1.02 3.01 -25.31
C VAL A 142 2.34 2.72 -24.63
N LEU A 143 2.66 3.50 -23.59
CA LEU A 143 3.88 3.36 -22.82
C LEU A 143 3.59 2.68 -21.49
N ALA A 144 4.19 1.51 -21.26
CA ALA A 144 4.28 0.94 -19.92
C ALA A 144 5.44 1.62 -19.19
N TRP A 145 5.14 2.47 -18.21
CA TRP A 145 6.14 3.32 -17.56
C TRP A 145 6.53 2.83 -16.16
N LEU A 146 7.80 2.50 -15.96
CA LEU A 146 8.42 2.25 -14.66
C LEU A 146 9.65 3.17 -14.52
N GLY A 147 9.39 4.47 -14.35
CA GLY A 147 10.45 5.51 -14.35
C GLY A 147 11.08 5.83 -13.00
N TYR A 148 10.53 5.30 -11.90
CA TYR A 148 11.03 5.52 -10.54
C TYR A 148 10.89 4.24 -9.70
N ARG A 149 11.56 4.19 -8.55
CA ARG A 149 11.34 3.09 -7.59
C ARG A 149 9.96 3.25 -6.97
N THR A 150 9.06 2.35 -7.35
CA THR A 150 7.73 2.26 -6.75
C THR A 150 7.87 1.86 -5.28
N PRO A 151 6.99 2.36 -4.40
CA PRO A 151 6.98 1.93 -3.01
C PRO A 151 6.70 0.43 -2.90
N ARG A 152 7.28 -0.20 -1.86
CA ARG A 152 7.02 -1.60 -1.49
C ARG A 152 5.95 -1.67 -0.42
N GLY A 153 4.96 -2.52 -0.62
CA GLY A 153 3.83 -2.75 0.28
C GLY A 153 3.21 -1.44 0.76
N LEU A 154 2.94 -1.35 2.06
CA LEU A 154 2.51 -0.13 2.73
C LEU A 154 3.56 0.47 3.66
N ALA A 155 4.79 0.65 3.17
CA ALA A 155 5.77 1.43 3.91
C ALA A 155 5.22 2.83 4.24
N VAL A 156 5.66 3.43 5.35
CA VAL A 156 5.34 4.83 5.74
C VAL A 156 5.65 5.82 4.59
N GLU A 157 6.57 5.45 3.69
CA GLU A 157 6.89 6.18 2.45
C GLU A 157 5.78 6.21 1.39
N VAL A 158 4.78 5.33 1.45
CA VAL A 158 3.56 5.43 0.61
C VAL A 158 2.74 6.62 1.09
N ALA A 159 2.49 6.73 2.40
CA ALA A 159 1.72 7.82 2.99
C ALA A 159 2.50 9.15 3.03
N ARG A 160 3.83 9.09 3.21
CA ARG A 160 4.74 10.24 3.09
C ARG A 160 5.07 10.45 1.63
N GLY A 161 4.45 11.43 0.98
CA GLY A 161 4.72 11.64 -0.44
C GLY A 161 6.12 12.24 -0.71
N ARG A 162 7.19 11.46 -0.55
CA ARG A 162 8.53 11.74 -1.07
C ARG A 162 8.76 10.91 -2.34
N LEU A 163 8.36 9.64 -2.31
CA LEU A 163 8.40 8.77 -3.49
C LEU A 163 7.48 9.26 -4.61
N ALA A 164 6.25 9.69 -4.28
CA ALA A 164 5.38 10.30 -5.27
C ALA A 164 5.91 11.64 -5.83
N ALA A 165 6.80 12.34 -5.10
CA ALA A 165 7.43 13.56 -5.63
C ALA A 165 8.52 13.19 -6.63
N ALA A 166 9.41 12.26 -6.27
CA ALA A 166 10.42 11.74 -7.19
C ALA A 166 9.79 11.10 -8.45
N GLY A 167 8.67 10.38 -8.28
CA GLY A 167 7.87 9.85 -9.37
C GLY A 167 7.28 10.97 -10.25
N ALA A 168 6.76 12.04 -9.65
CA ALA A 168 6.21 13.17 -10.40
C ALA A 168 7.30 13.88 -11.23
N ASP A 169 8.49 14.11 -10.66
CA ASP A 169 9.62 14.72 -11.38
C ASP A 169 10.11 13.83 -12.54
N ALA A 170 10.12 12.51 -12.34
CA ALA A 170 10.46 11.55 -13.39
C ALA A 170 9.38 11.51 -14.49
N LEU A 171 8.10 11.58 -14.12
CA LEU A 171 6.97 11.62 -15.06
C LEU A 171 6.98 12.93 -15.87
N LEU A 172 7.22 14.07 -15.24
CA LEU A 172 7.33 15.37 -15.91
C LEU A 172 8.48 15.38 -16.93
N ARG A 173 9.63 14.79 -16.60
CA ARG A 173 10.75 14.63 -17.54
C ARG A 173 10.40 13.74 -18.73
N LEU A 174 9.72 12.62 -18.50
CA LEU A 174 9.23 11.77 -19.58
C LEU A 174 8.26 12.56 -20.49
N VAL A 175 7.26 13.22 -19.90
CA VAL A 175 6.25 13.98 -20.64
C VAL A 175 6.88 15.11 -21.44
N ALA A 176 7.83 15.85 -20.87
CA ALA A 176 8.59 16.87 -21.60
C ALA A 176 9.37 16.26 -22.78
N GLY A 177 9.98 15.09 -22.60
CA GLY A 177 10.61 14.35 -23.68
C GLY A 177 9.62 13.91 -24.76
N LEU A 178 8.42 13.46 -24.40
CA LEU A 178 7.37 13.07 -25.35
C LEU A 178 6.84 14.26 -26.14
N VAL A 179 6.65 15.42 -25.51
CA VAL A 179 6.23 16.66 -26.19
C VAL A 179 7.28 17.10 -27.20
N VAL A 180 8.57 17.00 -26.86
CA VAL A 180 9.64 17.32 -27.80
C VAL A 180 9.67 16.33 -28.96
N LEU A 181 9.50 15.04 -28.67
CA LEU A 181 9.48 14.01 -29.73
C LEU A 181 8.26 14.15 -30.62
N ARG A 182 7.10 14.51 -30.06
CA ARG A 182 5.78 14.54 -30.70
C ARG A 182 4.98 15.78 -30.25
N PRO A 183 5.25 16.96 -30.83
CA PRO A 183 4.66 18.22 -30.38
C PRO A 183 3.14 18.30 -30.59
N ASP A 184 2.63 17.63 -31.64
CA ASP A 184 1.20 17.65 -32.02
C ASP A 184 0.39 16.46 -31.46
N ALA A 185 1.04 15.52 -30.78
CA ALA A 185 0.35 14.37 -30.24
C ALA A 185 -0.51 14.74 -29.02
N ALA A 186 -1.67 14.12 -28.89
CA ALA A 186 -2.46 14.20 -27.66
C ALA A 186 -1.98 13.13 -26.67
N LEU A 187 -1.72 13.55 -25.44
CA LEU A 187 -1.25 12.68 -24.36
C LEU A 187 -2.39 12.35 -23.40
N THR A 188 -2.46 11.08 -22.99
CA THR A 188 -3.33 10.58 -21.92
C THR A 188 -2.50 9.95 -20.82
N LEU A 189 -2.68 10.37 -19.58
CA LEU A 189 -2.03 9.75 -18.42
C LEU A 189 -3.01 8.84 -17.69
N LEU A 190 -2.59 7.60 -17.47
CA LEU A 190 -3.41 6.54 -16.89
C LEU A 190 -2.79 6.09 -15.57
N GLY A 191 -3.41 6.45 -14.44
CA GLY A 191 -2.88 6.17 -13.11
C GLY A 191 -3.61 5.04 -12.41
N HIS A 192 -2.92 3.91 -12.18
CA HIS A 192 -3.43 2.85 -11.33
C HIS A 192 -2.90 3.01 -9.90
N SER A 193 -3.77 2.86 -8.89
CA SER A 193 -3.35 2.83 -7.49
C SER A 193 -2.44 4.01 -7.12
N TYR A 194 -1.25 3.79 -6.58
CA TYR A 194 -0.29 4.85 -6.23
C TYR A 194 0.11 5.75 -7.41
N GLY A 195 0.04 5.26 -8.66
CA GLY A 195 0.29 6.06 -9.87
C GLY A 195 -0.65 7.26 -9.99
N SER A 196 -1.86 7.19 -9.44
CA SER A 196 -2.78 8.34 -9.36
C SER A 196 -2.26 9.48 -8.48
N VAL A 197 -1.50 9.17 -7.42
CA VAL A 197 -0.87 10.17 -6.53
C VAL A 197 0.32 10.83 -7.23
N VAL A 198 1.08 10.06 -8.00
CA VAL A 198 2.18 10.55 -8.83
C VAL A 198 1.65 11.55 -9.86
N ILE A 199 0.61 11.17 -10.62
CA ILE A 199 -0.02 12.05 -11.60
C ILE A 199 -0.60 13.28 -10.92
N GLY A 200 -1.32 13.13 -9.80
CA GLY A 200 -1.93 14.25 -9.08
C GLY A 200 -0.93 15.31 -8.63
N ARG A 201 0.33 14.93 -8.36
CA ARG A 201 1.42 15.85 -8.02
C ARG A 201 2.09 16.50 -9.22
N ALA A 202 2.16 15.77 -10.33
CA ALA A 202 2.64 16.32 -11.59
C ALA A 202 1.61 17.27 -12.25
N ALA A 203 0.31 17.10 -11.94
CA ALA A 203 -0.81 17.68 -12.67
C ALA A 203 -0.70 19.19 -12.96
N ALA A 204 -0.27 19.98 -11.98
CA ALA A 204 -0.13 21.43 -12.09
C ALA A 204 0.98 21.89 -13.05
N TYR A 205 1.86 20.97 -13.47
CA TYR A 205 3.02 21.23 -14.32
C TYR A 205 2.96 20.45 -15.64
N LEU A 206 1.85 19.73 -15.89
CA LEU A 206 1.67 19.03 -17.15
C LEU A 206 1.36 20.02 -18.26
N PRO A 207 1.90 19.82 -19.47
CA PRO A 207 1.64 20.68 -20.61
C PRO A 207 0.24 20.40 -21.19
N ASP A 208 -0.30 21.36 -21.96
CA ASP A 208 -1.65 21.31 -22.54
C ASP A 208 -1.87 20.13 -23.51
N GLN A 209 -0.81 19.53 -24.04
CA GLN A 209 -0.91 18.29 -24.80
C GLN A 209 -1.46 17.13 -23.97
N VAL A 210 -1.33 17.15 -22.64
CA VAL A 210 -1.99 16.18 -21.77
C VAL A 210 -3.47 16.56 -21.66
N ARG A 211 -4.29 15.91 -22.50
CA ARG A 211 -5.71 16.22 -22.63
C ARG A 211 -6.57 15.49 -21.61
N ASP A 212 -6.13 14.32 -21.20
CA ASP A 212 -6.89 13.43 -20.32
C ASP A 212 -6.00 12.81 -19.25
N ILE A 213 -6.52 12.76 -18.03
CA ILE A 213 -5.98 12.01 -16.90
C ILE A 213 -7.07 11.05 -16.46
N ALA A 214 -6.84 9.74 -16.57
CA ALA A 214 -7.76 8.74 -16.03
C ALA A 214 -7.11 7.96 -14.92
N VAL A 215 -7.77 7.92 -13.75
CA VAL A 215 -7.27 7.21 -12.58
C VAL A 215 -8.24 6.13 -12.13
N TYR A 216 -7.71 4.98 -11.72
CA TYR A 216 -8.50 3.85 -11.27
C TYR A 216 -7.80 3.09 -10.16
N GLY A 217 -8.59 2.45 -9.30
CA GLY A 217 -8.09 1.90 -8.05
C GLY A 217 -7.36 2.94 -7.18
N SER A 218 -7.74 4.22 -7.29
CA SER A 218 -6.98 5.33 -6.72
C SER A 218 -7.26 5.53 -5.22
N PRO A 219 -6.22 5.61 -4.36
CA PRO A 219 -6.39 6.03 -2.97
C PRO A 219 -6.68 7.54 -2.83
N GLY A 220 -6.41 8.33 -3.88
CA GLY A 220 -6.42 9.79 -3.89
C GLY A 220 -5.39 10.35 -4.87
N MET A 221 -5.49 11.65 -5.18
CA MET A 221 -4.54 12.36 -6.08
C MET A 221 -3.71 13.42 -5.34
N GLY A 222 -3.70 13.39 -4.01
CA GLY A 222 -2.96 14.34 -3.17
C GLY A 222 -3.67 15.69 -2.99
N VAL A 223 -4.84 15.89 -3.58
CA VAL A 223 -5.65 17.12 -3.48
C VAL A 223 -7.10 16.78 -3.10
N PRO A 224 -7.89 17.74 -2.59
CA PRO A 224 -9.28 17.48 -2.17
C PRO A 224 -10.29 17.41 -3.32
N ASP A 225 -9.98 18.01 -4.47
CA ASP A 225 -10.85 18.12 -5.65
C ASP A 225 -10.05 18.43 -6.93
N VAL A 226 -10.69 18.31 -8.10
CA VAL A 226 -10.10 18.52 -9.42
C VAL A 226 -9.59 19.96 -9.61
N ALA A 227 -10.26 20.97 -9.05
CA ALA A 227 -9.83 22.37 -9.21
C ALA A 227 -8.44 22.60 -8.59
N ARG A 228 -8.12 21.89 -7.50
CA ARG A 228 -6.81 21.94 -6.85
C ARG A 228 -5.69 21.18 -7.61
N LEU A 229 -6.01 20.38 -8.62
CA LEU A 229 -4.99 19.80 -9.52
C LEU A 229 -4.34 20.84 -10.43
N ARG A 230 -5.02 21.97 -10.69
CA ARG A 230 -4.53 23.07 -11.55
C ARG A 230 -4.06 22.60 -12.93
N THR A 231 -4.82 21.70 -13.55
CA THR A 231 -4.53 21.13 -14.87
C THR A 231 -5.65 21.46 -15.85
N GLY A 232 -5.30 21.66 -17.13
CA GLY A 232 -6.26 21.77 -18.23
C GLY A 232 -6.84 20.42 -18.69
N ALA A 233 -6.27 19.30 -18.22
CA ALA A 233 -6.70 17.96 -18.58
C ALA A 233 -8.08 17.62 -18.01
N ARG A 234 -8.88 16.86 -18.77
CA ARG A 234 -10.09 16.24 -18.24
C ARG A 234 -9.71 15.11 -17.30
N VAL A 235 -10.30 15.11 -16.10
CA VAL A 235 -9.99 14.11 -15.06
C VAL A 235 -11.12 13.09 -14.99
N TRP A 236 -10.76 11.83 -15.18
CA TRP A 236 -11.63 10.67 -15.16
C TRP A 236 -11.28 9.77 -13.97
N ALA A 237 -12.28 9.18 -13.33
CA ALA A 237 -12.06 8.30 -12.19
C ALA A 237 -13.05 7.13 -12.17
N ALA A 238 -12.54 5.93 -11.88
CA ALA A 238 -13.38 4.77 -11.63
C ALA A 238 -12.86 3.94 -10.46
N ARG A 239 -13.79 3.24 -9.82
CA ARG A 239 -13.49 2.30 -8.74
C ARG A 239 -14.53 1.19 -8.76
N ALA A 240 -14.10 -0.03 -9.09
CA ALA A 240 -14.96 -1.20 -9.08
C ALA A 240 -15.46 -1.51 -7.66
N ASP A 241 -16.62 -2.14 -7.54
CA ASP A 241 -17.18 -2.49 -6.24
C ASP A 241 -16.30 -3.48 -5.48
N GLY A 242 -15.67 -4.42 -6.19
CA GLY A 242 -14.71 -5.40 -5.65
C GLY A 242 -13.35 -4.82 -5.28
N ASP A 243 -13.08 -3.54 -5.59
CA ASP A 243 -11.79 -2.93 -5.33
C ASP A 243 -11.60 -2.59 -3.85
N TRP A 244 -10.58 -3.16 -3.23
CA TRP A 244 -10.23 -2.94 -1.82
C TRP A 244 -9.87 -1.47 -1.51
N ILE A 245 -9.46 -0.68 -2.51
CA ILE A 245 -9.12 0.74 -2.33
C ILE A 245 -10.27 1.55 -1.75
N ARG A 246 -11.51 1.05 -1.87
CA ARG A 246 -12.70 1.67 -1.27
C ARG A 246 -12.59 1.90 0.23
N TRP A 247 -11.72 1.14 0.90
CA TRP A 247 -11.47 1.19 2.32
C TRP A 247 -10.30 2.09 2.73
N VAL A 248 -9.51 2.60 1.79
CA VAL A 248 -8.43 3.55 2.09
C VAL A 248 -9.05 4.91 2.45
N PRO A 249 -8.77 5.47 3.64
CA PRO A 249 -9.34 6.74 4.06
C PRO A 249 -8.97 7.88 3.09
N GLY A 250 -9.98 8.54 2.55
CA GLY A 250 -9.82 9.66 1.62
C GLY A 250 -9.49 10.98 2.31
N VAL A 251 -8.53 10.97 3.24
CA VAL A 251 -8.13 12.14 4.03
C VAL A 251 -6.64 12.44 3.84
N ARG A 252 -6.29 13.72 3.95
CA ARG A 252 -4.89 14.16 4.03
C ARG A 252 -4.75 15.09 5.22
N VAL A 253 -3.94 14.70 6.20
CA VAL A 253 -3.73 15.47 7.45
C VAL A 253 -2.24 15.56 7.70
N LEU A 254 -1.72 16.77 7.92
CA LEU A 254 -0.29 17.02 8.21
C LEU A 254 0.68 16.35 7.21
N GLY A 255 0.30 16.28 5.94
CA GLY A 255 1.12 15.67 4.88
C GLY A 255 0.98 14.16 4.71
N PHE A 256 0.21 13.49 5.56
CA PHE A 256 -0.08 12.05 5.49
C PHE A 256 -1.43 11.76 4.83
N GLY A 257 -1.48 10.72 3.99
CA GLY A 257 -2.67 10.30 3.25
C GLY A 257 -2.78 10.93 1.86
N HIS A 258 -3.75 10.46 1.07
CA HIS A 258 -3.83 10.73 -0.37
C HIS A 258 -4.91 11.74 -0.76
N GLY A 259 -5.61 12.31 0.22
CA GLY A 259 -6.72 13.22 -0.02
C GLY A 259 -7.99 12.48 -0.42
N ARG A 260 -9.01 13.21 -0.88
CA ARG A 260 -10.31 12.64 -1.22
C ARG A 260 -10.16 11.67 -2.39
N GLN A 261 -10.83 10.51 -2.31
CA GLN A 261 -10.85 9.56 -3.42
C GLN A 261 -11.47 10.21 -4.68
N PRO A 262 -10.87 10.03 -5.88
CA PRO A 262 -11.33 10.72 -7.08
C PRO A 262 -12.74 10.33 -7.53
N THR A 263 -13.22 9.16 -7.13
CA THR A 263 -14.58 8.67 -7.43
C THR A 263 -15.67 9.28 -6.57
N ARG A 264 -15.33 10.06 -5.53
CA ARG A 264 -16.34 10.76 -4.73
C ARG A 264 -16.87 11.95 -5.52
N ALA A 265 -18.19 12.13 -5.57
CA ALA A 265 -18.82 13.24 -6.30
C ALA A 265 -18.20 14.62 -5.99
N ARG A 266 -17.89 14.89 -4.72
CA ARG A 266 -17.25 16.15 -4.28
C ARG A 266 -15.83 16.37 -4.78
N PHE A 267 -15.17 15.34 -5.33
CA PHE A 267 -13.86 15.50 -5.96
C PHE A 267 -13.99 16.13 -7.35
N GLY A 268 -15.06 15.82 -8.10
CA GLY A 268 -15.34 16.44 -9.40
C GLY A 268 -14.73 15.73 -10.62
N ALA A 269 -14.21 14.51 -10.49
CA ALA A 269 -13.76 13.72 -11.64
C ALA A 269 -14.96 13.07 -12.36
N ARG A 270 -14.82 12.87 -13.67
CA ARG A 270 -15.83 12.22 -14.53
C ARG A 270 -15.79 10.70 -14.34
N PRO A 271 -16.92 10.03 -14.11
CA PRO A 271 -16.93 8.57 -13.96
C PRO A 271 -16.69 7.88 -15.31
N PHE A 272 -16.13 6.67 -15.26
CA PHE A 272 -16.13 5.72 -16.37
C PHE A 272 -16.49 4.31 -15.87
N ALA A 273 -16.87 3.43 -16.79
CA ALA A 273 -17.47 2.13 -16.48
C ALA A 273 -16.50 1.19 -15.75
N THR A 274 -17.05 0.35 -14.89
CA THR A 274 -16.33 -0.74 -14.21
C THR A 274 -17.04 -2.09 -14.35
N ALA A 275 -17.95 -2.20 -15.32
CA ALA A 275 -18.64 -3.45 -15.61
C ALA A 275 -17.61 -4.56 -15.92
N GLY A 276 -17.78 -5.73 -15.30
CA GLY A 276 -16.86 -6.86 -15.48
C GLY A 276 -15.52 -6.75 -14.75
N VAL A 277 -15.24 -5.65 -14.04
CA VAL A 277 -14.00 -5.53 -13.24
C VAL A 277 -14.17 -6.30 -11.93
N ALA A 278 -13.43 -7.40 -11.79
CA ALA A 278 -13.53 -8.29 -10.64
C ALA A 278 -12.98 -7.67 -9.34
N ASP A 279 -11.79 -7.07 -9.42
CA ASP A 279 -11.06 -6.53 -8.27
C ASP A 279 -10.08 -5.42 -8.70
N HIS A 280 -9.15 -5.07 -7.81
CA HIS A 280 -8.16 -4.01 -7.99
C HIS A 280 -7.24 -4.16 -9.21
N ASP A 281 -7.01 -5.39 -9.68
CA ASP A 281 -6.02 -5.67 -10.74
C ASP A 281 -6.66 -5.85 -12.12
N HIS A 282 -7.99 -5.87 -12.19
CA HIS A 282 -8.72 -6.27 -13.40
C HIS A 282 -9.28 -5.09 -14.23
N TYR A 283 -8.88 -3.84 -13.96
CA TYR A 283 -9.38 -2.67 -14.71
C TYR A 283 -9.00 -2.67 -16.20
N LEU A 284 -7.91 -3.33 -16.56
CA LEU A 284 -7.49 -3.49 -17.96
C LEU A 284 -7.69 -4.93 -18.46
N ALA A 285 -8.46 -5.75 -17.74
CA ALA A 285 -8.77 -7.09 -18.20
C ALA A 285 -9.65 -7.03 -19.48
N PRO A 286 -9.39 -7.90 -20.46
CA PRO A 286 -10.22 -7.99 -21.66
C PRO A 286 -11.70 -8.17 -21.34
N GLY A 287 -12.57 -7.48 -22.09
CA GLY A 287 -14.03 -7.55 -21.92
C GLY A 287 -14.61 -6.67 -20.80
N THR A 288 -13.77 -5.94 -20.05
CA THR A 288 -14.26 -5.00 -19.03
C THR A 288 -14.71 -3.68 -19.64
N GLY A 289 -15.73 -3.07 -19.03
CA GLY A 289 -16.20 -1.73 -19.39
C GLY A 289 -15.13 -0.66 -19.15
N SER A 290 -14.26 -0.85 -18.15
CA SER A 290 -13.15 0.07 -17.88
C SER A 290 -12.11 0.05 -19.00
N LEU A 291 -11.75 -1.12 -19.54
CA LEU A 291 -10.82 -1.18 -20.66
C LEU A 291 -11.40 -0.48 -21.90
N ALA A 292 -12.69 -0.69 -22.19
CA ALA A 292 -13.37 -0.06 -23.32
C ALA A 292 -13.38 1.48 -23.19
N ASP A 293 -13.76 2.00 -22.02
CA ASP A 293 -13.81 3.44 -21.79
C ASP A 293 -12.42 4.08 -21.76
N LEU A 294 -11.41 3.40 -21.18
CA LEU A 294 -10.02 3.88 -21.19
C LEU A 294 -9.46 3.92 -22.61
N ALA A 295 -9.75 2.91 -23.44
CA ALA A 295 -9.40 2.93 -24.86
C ALA A 295 -10.08 4.09 -25.59
N GLY A 296 -11.37 4.33 -25.33
CA GLY A 296 -12.12 5.48 -25.85
C GLY A 296 -11.48 6.82 -25.46
N ILE A 297 -11.10 7.00 -24.19
CA ILE A 297 -10.39 8.20 -23.72
C ILE A 297 -9.07 8.39 -24.48
N VAL A 298 -8.28 7.32 -24.66
CA VAL A 298 -6.97 7.37 -25.36
C VAL A 298 -7.12 7.83 -26.81
N VAL A 299 -8.14 7.37 -27.53
CA VAL A 299 -8.36 7.76 -28.94
C VAL A 299 -9.08 9.11 -29.10
N GLY A 300 -9.66 9.64 -28.01
CA GLY A 300 -10.38 10.92 -27.99
C GLY A 300 -11.91 10.78 -28.10
N CYS A 301 -12.44 9.57 -27.91
CA CYS A 301 -13.86 9.21 -27.89
C CYS A 301 -14.28 8.73 -26.49
N PRO A 302 -14.31 9.61 -25.47
CA PRO A 302 -14.56 9.21 -24.09
C PRO A 302 -16.01 8.75 -23.84
N PRO A 303 -16.27 8.02 -22.73
CA PRO A 303 -17.61 7.53 -22.39
C PRO A 303 -18.65 8.65 -22.33
N GLY A 304 -19.84 8.36 -22.87
CA GLY A 304 -20.95 9.32 -22.99
C GLY A 304 -20.96 10.14 -24.28
N VAL A 305 -19.93 10.03 -25.12
CA VAL A 305 -19.92 10.56 -26.50
C VAL A 305 -19.83 9.38 -27.46
N ARG A 306 -20.96 8.75 -27.78
CA ARG A 306 -21.01 7.81 -28.90
C ARG A 306 -21.45 8.58 -30.16
N PRO A 307 -20.67 8.57 -31.25
CA PRO A 307 -21.25 8.69 -32.58
C PRO A 307 -22.24 7.52 -32.78
N ARG A 308 -23.44 7.84 -33.30
CA ARG A 308 -24.46 6.93 -33.87
C ARG A 308 -23.80 5.70 -34.56
N ASP A 309 -24.21 4.44 -34.46
CA ASP A 309 -25.54 3.80 -34.41
C ASP A 309 -25.44 2.34 -33.87
N ALA A 310 -26.61 1.76 -33.58
CA ALA A 310 -27.00 0.34 -33.46
C ALA A 310 -27.34 -0.21 -32.05
N PRO A 311 -28.47 -0.96 -31.92
CA PRO A 311 -29.22 -1.08 -30.67
C PRO A 311 -28.76 -2.24 -29.78
N ALA A 312 -28.94 -2.06 -28.46
CA ALA A 312 -28.82 -3.13 -27.47
C ALA A 312 -30.14 -3.94 -27.39
N PRO A 313 -30.09 -5.26 -27.13
CA PRO A 313 -31.30 -6.00 -26.79
C PRO A 313 -31.69 -5.75 -25.33
N ALA A 314 -33.00 -5.74 -25.11
CA ALA A 314 -33.69 -5.41 -23.89
C ALA A 314 -33.71 -6.55 -22.85
N GLY A 315 -33.96 -6.15 -21.59
CA GLY A 315 -34.53 -6.99 -20.53
C GLY A 315 -33.50 -7.57 -19.56
N THR A 316 -33.68 -7.57 -18.24
CA THR A 316 -34.91 -7.44 -17.46
C THR A 316 -34.62 -6.86 -16.08
N ASP A 317 -35.58 -6.06 -15.64
CA ASP A 317 -35.71 -5.45 -14.32
C ASP A 317 -35.95 -6.52 -13.24
N ARG A 318 -35.23 -6.43 -12.12
CA ARG A 318 -35.59 -7.08 -10.86
C ARG A 318 -35.31 -6.12 -9.71
N GLY A 319 -36.39 -5.59 -9.16
CA GLY A 319 -36.42 -4.61 -8.07
C GLY A 319 -35.85 -5.09 -6.72
N PRO A 320 -35.82 -4.19 -5.73
CA PRO A 320 -35.06 -4.37 -4.50
C PRO A 320 -35.78 -5.31 -3.51
N MET A 321 -35.13 -6.42 -3.15
CA MET A 321 -35.60 -7.29 -2.06
C MET A 321 -35.24 -6.72 -0.68
N ARG A 322 -36.28 -6.59 0.15
CA ARG A 322 -36.31 -6.21 1.57
C ARG A 322 -35.21 -6.91 2.40
N ARG A 323 -34.55 -6.13 3.27
CA ARG A 323 -33.78 -6.64 4.41
C ARG A 323 -34.74 -7.20 5.47
N ALA A 324 -34.65 -8.50 5.72
CA ALA A 324 -35.21 -9.13 6.92
C ALA A 324 -34.24 -8.91 8.09
N GLY A 325 -34.80 -8.59 9.26
CA GLY A 325 -34.10 -8.02 10.40
C GLY A 325 -33.10 -8.96 11.09
N VAL A 326 -32.01 -8.34 11.56
CA VAL A 326 -31.19 -8.84 12.67
C VAL A 326 -31.40 -7.85 13.81
N SER A 327 -31.97 -8.35 14.90
CA SER A 327 -32.07 -7.68 16.19
C SER A 327 -30.67 -7.28 16.68
N GLY A 328 -30.49 -6.00 16.99
CA GLY A 328 -29.19 -5.46 17.39
C GLY A 328 -28.72 -5.95 18.76
N GLN A 329 -27.41 -6.16 18.88
CA GLN A 329 -26.62 -5.90 20.08
C GLN A 329 -25.23 -5.42 19.64
N GLY A 330 -24.73 -4.34 20.26
CA GLY A 330 -23.34 -3.91 20.12
C GLY A 330 -22.37 -4.96 20.70
N GLY A 331 -21.07 -4.80 20.48
CA GLY A 331 -20.06 -5.78 20.91
C GLY A 331 -20.04 -6.04 22.42
N GLU A 332 -19.60 -7.23 22.80
CA GLU A 332 -19.51 -7.66 24.20
C GLU A 332 -18.10 -7.42 24.77
N VAL A 333 -18.01 -7.03 26.04
CA VAL A 333 -16.72 -6.82 26.71
C VAL A 333 -16.05 -8.17 27.04
N ILE A 334 -14.72 -8.23 26.88
CA ILE A 334 -13.90 -9.30 27.48
C ILE A 334 -13.33 -8.72 28.78
N ASP A 335 -13.62 -9.36 29.91
CA ASP A 335 -13.06 -8.98 31.21
C ASP A 335 -12.15 -10.08 31.73
N VAL A 336 -10.94 -9.69 32.09
CA VAL A 336 -9.92 -10.55 32.69
C VAL A 336 -9.60 -10.00 34.07
N GLU A 337 -9.77 -10.81 35.11
CA GLU A 337 -9.62 -10.40 36.51
C GLU A 337 -8.71 -11.35 37.28
N HIS A 338 -7.59 -10.83 37.80
CA HIS A 338 -6.61 -11.54 38.62
C HIS A 338 -6.16 -12.88 38.01
N LEU A 339 -6.11 -12.93 36.67
CA LEU A 339 -5.97 -14.18 35.94
C LEU A 339 -4.56 -14.72 36.09
N THR A 340 -4.44 -15.94 36.61
CA THR A 340 -3.16 -16.62 36.83
C THR A 340 -3.20 -18.02 36.22
N LYS A 341 -2.12 -18.41 35.54
CA LYS A 341 -1.94 -19.77 35.01
C LYS A 341 -0.53 -20.28 35.24
N ARG A 342 -0.44 -21.40 35.98
CA ARG A 342 0.79 -22.15 36.22
C ARG A 342 0.76 -23.49 35.47
N PHE A 343 1.89 -23.83 34.85
CA PHE A 343 2.17 -25.14 34.27
C PHE A 343 3.31 -25.77 35.06
N GLY A 344 2.97 -26.66 35.99
CA GLY A 344 3.94 -27.17 36.96
C GLY A 344 4.60 -26.01 37.73
N ARG A 345 5.92 -25.84 37.55
CA ARG A 345 6.70 -24.78 38.21
C ARG A 345 6.69 -23.44 37.45
N THR A 346 6.24 -23.41 36.20
CA THR A 346 6.31 -22.22 35.34
C THR A 346 5.02 -21.43 35.41
N THR A 347 5.08 -20.18 35.86
CA THR A 347 3.94 -19.25 35.81
C THR A 347 3.92 -18.55 34.44
N ALA A 348 2.94 -18.88 33.60
CA ALA A 348 2.82 -18.33 32.25
C ALA A 348 2.00 -17.03 32.19
N VAL A 349 1.04 -16.88 33.10
CA VAL A 349 0.24 -15.66 33.31
C VAL A 349 0.17 -15.45 34.82
N ASP A 350 0.40 -14.23 35.29
CA ASP A 350 0.56 -13.91 36.71
C ASP A 350 -0.22 -12.64 37.05
N ASP A 351 -1.34 -12.82 37.77
CA ASP A 351 -2.23 -11.75 38.26
C ASP A 351 -2.62 -10.71 37.19
N LEU A 352 -2.99 -11.19 35.99
CA LEU A 352 -3.30 -10.32 34.86
C LEU A 352 -4.74 -9.80 34.98
N THR A 353 -4.91 -8.47 34.91
CA THR A 353 -6.23 -7.79 34.96
C THR A 353 -6.31 -6.73 33.86
N PHE A 354 -7.33 -6.80 33.00
CA PHE A 354 -7.62 -5.79 31.96
C PHE A 354 -9.00 -6.04 31.33
N SER A 355 -9.51 -5.05 30.60
CA SER A 355 -10.79 -5.15 29.87
C SER A 355 -10.63 -4.81 28.39
N VAL A 356 -11.27 -5.59 27.52
CA VAL A 356 -11.36 -5.34 26.07
C VAL A 356 -12.76 -4.84 25.74
N LEU A 357 -12.84 -3.55 25.38
CA LEU A 357 -14.11 -2.88 25.11
C LEU A 357 -14.53 -3.02 23.64
N PRO A 358 -15.85 -3.02 23.37
CA PRO A 358 -16.40 -2.95 22.01
C PRO A 358 -16.11 -1.63 21.31
N GLY A 359 -16.23 -1.61 19.99
CA GLY A 359 -16.12 -0.38 19.19
C GLY A 359 -14.69 0.02 18.84
N ARG A 360 -13.69 -0.75 19.28
CA ARG A 360 -12.27 -0.47 19.08
C ARG A 360 -11.46 -1.75 18.87
N VAL A 361 -10.30 -1.60 18.25
CA VAL A 361 -9.30 -2.68 18.16
C VAL A 361 -8.36 -2.56 19.35
N THR A 362 -8.29 -3.60 20.18
CA THR A 362 -7.32 -3.70 21.27
C THR A 362 -6.17 -4.60 20.85
N GLY A 363 -4.97 -4.04 20.82
CA GLY A 363 -3.72 -4.79 20.60
C GLY A 363 -3.22 -5.40 21.90
N PHE A 364 -2.83 -6.68 21.84
CA PHE A 364 -2.22 -7.41 22.95
C PHE A 364 -0.75 -7.66 22.63
N LEU A 365 0.12 -6.80 23.19
CA LEU A 365 1.52 -6.71 22.81
C LEU A 365 2.40 -7.33 23.91
N GLY A 366 3.43 -8.03 23.49
CA GLY A 366 4.44 -8.58 24.41
C GLY A 366 5.44 -9.47 23.67
N PRO A 367 6.63 -9.70 24.23
CA PRO A 367 7.63 -10.56 23.60
C PRO A 367 7.14 -12.03 23.53
N ASN A 368 7.89 -12.87 22.81
CA ASN A 368 7.64 -14.30 22.79
C ASN A 368 7.79 -14.88 24.21
N GLY A 369 6.86 -15.75 24.59
CA GLY A 369 6.80 -16.30 25.95
C GLY A 369 6.20 -15.36 27.01
N ALA A 370 5.71 -14.16 26.64
CA ALA A 370 5.10 -13.24 27.61
C ALA A 370 3.77 -13.72 28.20
N GLY A 371 3.14 -14.75 27.63
CA GLY A 371 1.85 -15.29 28.07
C GLY A 371 0.67 -15.03 27.13
N LYS A 372 0.89 -14.39 25.96
CA LYS A 372 -0.19 -13.95 25.04
C LYS A 372 -1.16 -15.07 24.65
N SER A 373 -0.65 -16.12 23.99
CA SER A 373 -1.44 -17.27 23.55
C SER A 373 -2.10 -18.01 24.71
N THR A 374 -1.43 -18.06 25.88
CA THR A 374 -1.98 -18.66 27.10
C THR A 374 -3.20 -17.87 27.57
N THR A 375 -3.12 -16.54 27.63
CA THR A 375 -4.24 -15.68 28.01
C THR A 375 -5.43 -15.82 27.06
N LEU A 376 -5.20 -15.84 25.74
CA LEU A 376 -6.28 -16.03 24.76
C LEU A 376 -6.98 -17.38 24.95
N ARG A 377 -6.23 -18.46 25.20
CA ARG A 377 -6.78 -19.79 25.50
C ARG A 377 -7.56 -19.83 26.82
N LEU A 378 -7.14 -19.07 27.84
CA LEU A 378 -7.86 -18.97 29.12
C LEU A 378 -9.19 -18.23 28.94
N VAL A 379 -9.22 -17.14 28.18
CA VAL A 379 -10.45 -16.39 27.86
C VAL A 379 -11.47 -17.27 27.13
N LEU A 380 -11.02 -18.09 26.18
CA LEU A 380 -11.85 -19.07 25.47
C LEU A 380 -12.14 -20.34 26.29
N GLY A 381 -11.68 -20.41 27.54
CA GLY A 381 -11.84 -21.60 28.38
C GLY A 381 -11.24 -22.88 27.79
N LEU A 382 -10.29 -22.80 26.86
CA LEU A 382 -9.55 -23.96 26.38
C LEU A 382 -8.58 -24.49 27.44
N ASN A 383 -8.11 -23.58 28.30
CA ASN A 383 -7.36 -23.90 29.51
C ASN A 383 -8.14 -23.41 30.74
N GLU A 384 -8.01 -24.12 31.86
CA GLU A 384 -8.53 -23.63 33.14
C GLU A 384 -7.50 -22.72 33.83
N PRO A 385 -7.92 -21.57 34.38
CA PRO A 385 -7.06 -20.74 35.19
C PRO A 385 -6.65 -21.46 36.47
N THR A 386 -5.45 -21.17 36.96
CA THR A 386 -5.02 -21.59 38.31
C THR A 386 -5.70 -20.73 39.37
N ALA A 387 -5.88 -19.43 39.10
CA ALA A 387 -6.63 -18.50 39.92
C ALA A 387 -7.18 -17.35 39.04
N GLY A 388 -8.13 -16.59 39.57
CA GLY A 388 -8.81 -15.51 38.83
C GLY A 388 -9.84 -16.03 37.85
N ARG A 389 -10.37 -15.13 37.00
CA ARG A 389 -11.40 -15.45 36.00
C ARG A 389 -11.25 -14.65 34.73
N ALA A 390 -11.80 -15.18 33.64
CA ALA A 390 -11.98 -14.48 32.38
C ALA A 390 -13.42 -14.68 31.90
N THR A 391 -14.05 -13.61 31.43
CA THR A 391 -15.44 -13.62 30.96
C THR A 391 -15.61 -12.90 29.63
N VAL A 392 -16.64 -13.26 28.89
CA VAL A 392 -17.08 -12.59 27.67
C VAL A 392 -18.57 -12.27 27.82
N GLY A 393 -18.93 -11.00 27.74
CA GLY A 393 -20.30 -10.53 28.02
C GLY A 393 -20.73 -10.82 29.47
N GLY A 394 -19.78 -10.77 30.41
CA GLY A 394 -20.01 -11.01 31.84
C GLY A 394 -20.20 -12.48 32.26
N ARG A 395 -19.99 -13.45 31.34
CA ARG A 395 -20.07 -14.89 31.65
C ARG A 395 -18.83 -15.65 31.18
N PRO A 396 -18.43 -16.76 31.85
CA PRO A 396 -17.36 -17.61 31.34
C PRO A 396 -17.68 -18.14 29.94
N PHE A 397 -16.71 -18.12 29.02
CA PHE A 397 -17.00 -18.47 27.61
C PHE A 397 -17.57 -19.88 27.42
N ARG A 398 -17.15 -20.85 28.25
CA ARG A 398 -17.67 -22.23 28.24
C ARG A 398 -19.18 -22.33 28.44
N SER A 399 -19.81 -21.31 29.02
CA SER A 399 -21.26 -21.26 29.25
C SER A 399 -22.07 -20.79 28.03
N HIS A 400 -21.41 -20.31 26.97
CA HIS A 400 -22.08 -19.84 25.75
C HIS A 400 -22.38 -21.01 24.80
N PRO A 401 -23.65 -21.39 24.59
CA PRO A 401 -23.99 -22.43 23.62
C PRO A 401 -23.70 -21.94 22.20
N ARG A 402 -23.17 -22.82 21.35
CA ARG A 402 -22.78 -22.47 19.97
C ARG A 402 -21.78 -21.31 19.94
N GLY A 403 -20.67 -21.50 20.65
CA GLY A 403 -19.66 -20.47 20.93
C GLY A 403 -19.21 -19.61 19.75
N LEU A 404 -19.20 -20.14 18.50
CA LEU A 404 -18.83 -19.34 17.31
C LEU A 404 -19.76 -18.15 17.04
N ARG A 405 -20.98 -18.15 17.61
CA ARG A 405 -21.91 -17.02 17.54
C ARG A 405 -21.63 -15.92 18.55
N HIS A 406 -20.79 -16.21 19.55
CA HIS A 406 -20.42 -15.28 20.63
C HIS A 406 -18.98 -14.80 20.46
N VAL A 407 -18.05 -15.73 20.22
CA VAL A 407 -16.65 -15.42 19.96
C VAL A 407 -16.15 -16.17 18.73
N GLY A 408 -15.64 -15.42 17.77
CA GLY A 408 -14.86 -15.96 16.67
C GLY A 408 -13.38 -15.89 17.02
N ALA A 409 -12.67 -17.00 16.91
CA ALA A 409 -11.26 -17.07 17.29
C ALA A 409 -10.38 -17.71 16.22
N LEU A 410 -9.19 -17.17 16.07
CA LEU A 410 -8.06 -17.76 15.35
C LEU A 410 -6.87 -17.76 16.30
N LEU A 411 -6.50 -18.94 16.80
CA LEU A 411 -5.35 -19.10 17.71
C LEU A 411 -4.12 -19.68 17.01
N ASP A 412 -4.34 -20.56 16.04
CA ASP A 412 -3.29 -21.11 15.20
C ASP A 412 -3.87 -21.37 13.79
N ALA A 413 -3.16 -20.93 12.76
CA ALA A 413 -3.51 -21.21 11.36
C ALA A 413 -3.45 -22.71 11.04
N GLY A 414 -2.71 -23.48 11.85
CA GLY A 414 -2.58 -24.92 11.79
C GLY A 414 -3.77 -25.71 12.33
N ASP A 415 -4.72 -25.07 13.04
CA ASP A 415 -5.90 -25.71 13.65
C ASP A 415 -6.97 -26.08 12.60
N VAL A 416 -6.54 -26.72 11.51
CA VAL A 416 -7.35 -27.10 10.36
C VAL A 416 -7.06 -28.55 9.97
N HIS A 417 -8.10 -29.29 9.57
CA HIS A 417 -7.92 -30.66 9.11
C HIS A 417 -7.41 -30.69 7.66
N GLY A 418 -6.11 -30.92 7.45
CA GLY A 418 -5.46 -30.88 6.13
C GLY A 418 -6.11 -31.76 5.05
N GLY A 419 -6.68 -32.91 5.43
CA GLY A 419 -7.42 -33.80 4.50
C GLY A 419 -8.76 -33.26 4.00
N ARG A 420 -9.36 -32.24 4.63
CA ARG A 420 -10.63 -31.63 4.22
C ARG A 420 -10.39 -30.51 3.21
N SER A 421 -11.42 -30.18 2.42
CA SER A 421 -11.46 -28.93 1.67
C SER A 421 -11.84 -27.75 2.58
N ALA A 422 -11.52 -26.52 2.17
CA ALA A 422 -11.91 -25.31 2.91
C ALA A 422 -13.44 -25.24 3.12
N LEU A 423 -14.21 -25.54 2.07
CA LEU A 423 -15.67 -25.62 2.13
C LEU A 423 -16.15 -26.66 3.14
N ALA A 424 -15.58 -27.87 3.11
CA ALA A 424 -15.97 -28.95 4.03
C ALA A 424 -15.60 -28.64 5.48
N HIS A 425 -14.44 -28.01 5.72
CA HIS A 425 -14.01 -27.59 7.05
C HIS A 425 -14.97 -26.57 7.66
N LEU A 426 -15.27 -25.49 6.94
CA LEU A 426 -16.20 -24.45 7.41
C LEU A 426 -17.64 -24.97 7.52
N SER A 427 -18.06 -25.88 6.62
CA SER A 427 -19.40 -26.49 6.71
C SER A 427 -19.56 -27.32 7.99
N ALA A 428 -18.53 -28.06 8.41
CA ALA A 428 -18.57 -28.81 9.66
C ALA A 428 -18.74 -27.89 10.88
N LEU A 429 -17.99 -26.77 10.92
CA LEU A 429 -18.13 -25.75 11.97
C LEU A 429 -19.53 -25.10 11.95
N ALA A 430 -20.05 -24.82 10.75
CA ALA A 430 -21.37 -24.21 10.57
C ALA A 430 -22.48 -25.11 11.12
N VAL A 431 -22.45 -26.41 10.79
CA VAL A 431 -23.43 -27.40 11.28
C VAL A 431 -23.42 -27.46 12.81
N ALA A 432 -22.24 -27.58 13.43
CA ALA A 432 -22.11 -27.65 14.89
C ALA A 432 -22.68 -26.41 15.62
N ASN A 433 -22.68 -25.25 14.95
CA ASN A 433 -23.16 -23.98 15.52
C ASN A 433 -24.53 -23.54 14.95
N ARG A 434 -25.22 -24.43 14.22
CA ARG A 434 -26.50 -24.16 13.53
C ARG A 434 -26.44 -22.90 12.65
N ILE A 435 -25.37 -22.74 11.90
CA ILE A 435 -25.14 -21.61 10.99
C ILE A 435 -25.59 -22.04 9.58
N PRO A 436 -26.34 -21.22 8.83
CA PRO A 436 -26.81 -21.57 7.49
C PRO A 436 -25.65 -21.85 6.52
N PRO A 437 -25.74 -22.86 5.63
CA PRO A 437 -24.70 -23.18 4.66
C PRO A 437 -24.29 -22.01 3.76
N ARG A 438 -25.24 -21.11 3.45
CA ARG A 438 -24.98 -19.88 2.70
C ARG A 438 -23.87 -19.03 3.32
N ARG A 439 -23.81 -18.95 4.65
CA ARG A 439 -22.81 -18.16 5.37
C ARG A 439 -21.39 -18.66 5.14
N VAL A 440 -21.21 -19.95 4.88
CA VAL A 440 -19.91 -20.55 4.53
C VAL A 440 -19.36 -19.96 3.24
N HIS A 441 -20.21 -19.82 2.23
CA HIS A 441 -19.82 -19.20 0.96
C HIS A 441 -19.49 -17.72 1.14
N GLU A 442 -20.32 -16.99 1.89
CA GLU A 442 -20.10 -15.56 2.17
C GLU A 442 -18.75 -15.31 2.85
N VAL A 443 -18.36 -16.11 3.85
CA VAL A 443 -17.05 -15.92 4.51
C VAL A 443 -15.88 -16.35 3.64
N LEU A 444 -16.05 -17.37 2.78
CA LEU A 444 -15.02 -17.76 1.81
C LEU A 444 -14.78 -16.66 0.77
N ASP A 445 -15.85 -16.02 0.32
CA ASP A 445 -15.79 -14.86 -0.56
C ASP A 445 -15.12 -13.67 0.14
N GLU A 446 -15.50 -13.39 1.39
CA GLU A 446 -14.96 -12.29 2.19
C GLU A 446 -13.44 -12.38 2.41
N VAL A 447 -12.90 -13.60 2.55
CA VAL A 447 -11.45 -13.82 2.72
C VAL A 447 -10.69 -14.09 1.41
N GLY A 448 -11.40 -14.11 0.27
CA GLY A 448 -10.82 -14.35 -1.06
C GLY A 448 -10.39 -15.79 -1.31
N LEU A 449 -11.07 -16.78 -0.72
CA LEU A 449 -10.76 -18.21 -0.87
C LEU A 449 -11.78 -18.99 -1.72
N SER A 450 -12.75 -18.34 -2.36
CA SER A 450 -13.82 -18.98 -3.14
C SER A 450 -13.29 -19.90 -4.24
N ALA A 451 -12.30 -19.44 -5.01
CA ALA A 451 -11.67 -20.23 -6.07
C ALA A 451 -10.94 -21.48 -5.52
N ALA A 452 -10.50 -21.44 -4.27
CA ALA A 452 -9.84 -22.54 -3.58
C ALA A 452 -10.79 -23.34 -2.66
N ALA A 453 -12.09 -23.03 -2.63
CA ALA A 453 -13.04 -23.59 -1.66
C ALA A 453 -13.07 -25.13 -1.65
N ARG A 454 -12.94 -25.75 -2.82
CA ARG A 454 -12.97 -27.21 -2.99
C ARG A 454 -11.59 -27.89 -2.90
N ARG A 455 -10.50 -27.12 -2.82
CA ARG A 455 -9.14 -27.66 -2.69
C ARG A 455 -8.89 -28.14 -1.27
N ARG A 456 -8.08 -29.20 -1.13
CA ARG A 456 -7.65 -29.72 0.18
C ARG A 456 -6.74 -28.71 0.90
N ILE A 457 -7.00 -28.52 2.20
CA ILE A 457 -6.29 -27.54 3.04
C ILE A 457 -4.81 -27.93 3.22
N GLY A 458 -4.48 -29.22 3.13
CA GLY A 458 -3.09 -29.68 3.18
C GLY A 458 -2.18 -29.02 2.13
N GLY A 459 -2.74 -28.63 0.98
CA GLY A 459 -2.01 -27.91 -0.08
C GLY A 459 -2.13 -26.38 -0.01
N PHE A 460 -2.62 -25.82 1.10
CA PHE A 460 -2.72 -24.36 1.29
C PHE A 460 -1.39 -23.81 1.81
N SER A 461 -1.01 -22.63 1.32
CA SER A 461 0.07 -21.85 1.93
C SER A 461 -0.30 -21.39 3.34
N LEU A 462 0.68 -20.97 4.15
CA LEU A 462 0.42 -20.44 5.48
C LEU A 462 -0.58 -19.25 5.44
N GLY A 463 -0.42 -18.33 4.49
CA GLY A 463 -1.35 -17.22 4.33
C GLY A 463 -2.77 -17.64 3.92
N MET A 464 -2.92 -18.69 3.10
CA MET A 464 -4.24 -19.26 2.80
C MET A 464 -4.88 -19.91 4.03
N LYS A 465 -4.08 -20.57 4.88
CA LYS A 465 -4.55 -21.13 6.16
C LYS A 465 -4.97 -20.03 7.14
N GLN A 466 -4.21 -18.93 7.21
CA GLN A 466 -4.61 -17.76 7.99
C GLN A 466 -5.93 -17.16 7.54
N ARG A 467 -6.11 -16.95 6.23
CA ARG A 467 -7.38 -16.48 5.64
C ARG A 467 -8.53 -17.43 5.97
N LEU A 468 -8.30 -18.74 5.92
CA LEU A 468 -9.30 -19.74 6.31
C LEU A 468 -9.64 -19.66 7.81
N GLY A 469 -8.64 -19.47 8.66
CA GLY A 469 -8.82 -19.26 10.10
C GLY A 469 -9.64 -18.00 10.40
N ILE A 470 -9.38 -16.90 9.69
CA ILE A 470 -10.19 -15.68 9.78
C ILE A 470 -11.62 -15.95 9.31
N ALA A 471 -11.82 -16.70 8.22
CA ALA A 471 -13.16 -17.08 7.77
C ALA A 471 -13.91 -17.91 8.83
N ALA A 472 -13.22 -18.82 9.52
CA ALA A 472 -13.79 -19.59 10.62
C ALA A 472 -14.20 -18.68 11.80
N ALA A 473 -13.38 -17.69 12.15
CA ALA A 473 -13.71 -16.70 13.16
C ALA A 473 -14.94 -15.85 12.78
N LEU A 474 -15.08 -15.47 11.52
CA LEU A 474 -16.22 -14.67 11.02
C LEU A 474 -17.50 -15.48 10.79
N LEU A 475 -17.42 -16.82 10.81
CA LEU A 475 -18.47 -17.72 10.37
C LEU A 475 -19.79 -17.53 11.14
N GLY A 476 -19.71 -17.38 12.46
CA GLY A 476 -20.89 -17.23 13.31
C GLY A 476 -21.44 -15.81 13.42
N ASP A 477 -20.86 -14.87 12.70
CA ASP A 477 -21.12 -13.43 12.83
C ASP A 477 -21.05 -12.91 14.28
N PRO A 478 -19.96 -13.19 15.02
CA PRO A 478 -19.90 -12.96 16.46
C PRO A 478 -19.68 -11.48 16.83
N PRO A 479 -20.17 -11.04 18.02
CA PRO A 479 -19.89 -9.71 18.56
C PRO A 479 -18.45 -9.54 19.04
N VAL A 480 -17.72 -10.64 19.31
CA VAL A 480 -16.33 -10.64 19.78
C VAL A 480 -15.44 -11.45 18.84
N LEU A 481 -14.29 -10.90 18.50
CA LEU A 481 -13.30 -11.52 17.62
C LEU A 481 -11.92 -11.48 18.27
N MET A 482 -11.28 -12.64 18.35
CA MET A 482 -9.97 -12.82 18.99
C MET A 482 -8.97 -13.45 18.01
N PHE A 483 -7.81 -12.85 17.88
CA PHE A 483 -6.80 -13.30 16.93
C PHE A 483 -5.43 -13.39 17.58
N ASP A 484 -4.79 -14.55 17.49
CA ASP A 484 -3.40 -14.77 17.90
C ASP A 484 -2.49 -14.67 16.67
N GLU A 485 -1.66 -13.62 16.63
CA GLU A 485 -0.73 -13.32 15.53
C GLU A 485 -1.30 -13.53 14.11
N PRO A 486 -2.47 -12.93 13.78
CA PRO A 486 -3.19 -13.20 12.52
C PRO A 486 -2.46 -12.71 11.27
N LEU A 487 -1.42 -11.90 11.44
CA LEU A 487 -0.66 -11.31 10.33
C LEU A 487 0.48 -12.23 9.86
N ASN A 488 0.85 -13.23 10.64
CA ASN A 488 1.98 -14.12 10.33
C ASN A 488 1.74 -14.92 9.05
N GLY A 489 2.72 -14.88 8.14
CA GLY A 489 2.68 -15.66 6.90
C GLY A 489 1.74 -15.13 5.83
N LEU A 490 1.15 -13.95 6.04
CA LEU A 490 0.47 -13.19 5.00
C LEU A 490 1.48 -12.38 4.19
N ASP A 491 1.17 -12.20 2.91
CA ASP A 491 1.84 -11.22 2.08
C ASP A 491 1.43 -9.78 2.49
N PRO A 492 2.15 -8.74 2.04
CA PRO A 492 1.81 -7.36 2.40
C PRO A 492 0.36 -6.97 2.09
N GLU A 493 -0.21 -7.50 1.00
CA GLU A 493 -1.62 -7.31 0.62
C GLU A 493 -2.57 -7.96 1.65
N GLY A 494 -2.29 -9.19 2.08
CA GLY A 494 -3.04 -9.90 3.11
C GLY A 494 -3.00 -9.20 4.46
N VAL A 495 -1.82 -8.71 4.89
CA VAL A 495 -1.70 -7.92 6.13
C VAL A 495 -2.62 -6.70 6.08
N LEU A 496 -2.61 -5.99 4.95
CA LEU A 496 -3.43 -4.83 4.69
C LEU A 496 -4.94 -5.11 4.81
N TRP A 497 -5.36 -6.20 4.16
CA TRP A 497 -6.74 -6.66 4.17
C TRP A 497 -7.19 -6.98 5.60
N VAL A 498 -6.37 -7.70 6.39
CA VAL A 498 -6.66 -8.03 7.79
C VAL A 498 -6.80 -6.76 8.64
N ARG A 499 -5.88 -5.80 8.53
CA ARG A 499 -5.96 -4.53 9.29
C ARG A 499 -7.25 -3.76 8.98
N THR A 500 -7.62 -3.74 7.71
CA THR A 500 -8.84 -3.09 7.23
C THR A 500 -10.09 -3.79 7.75
N LEU A 501 -10.09 -5.12 7.73
CA LEU A 501 -11.13 -5.97 8.28
C LEU A 501 -11.32 -5.68 9.78
N PHE A 502 -10.27 -5.70 10.59
CA PHE A 502 -10.34 -5.44 12.03
C PHE A 502 -10.91 -4.07 12.36
N ARG A 503 -10.45 -3.02 11.67
CA ARG A 503 -11.00 -1.67 11.83
C ARG A 503 -12.45 -1.55 11.39
N ARG A 504 -12.88 -2.31 10.38
CA ARG A 504 -14.29 -2.35 9.98
C ARG A 504 -15.14 -2.99 11.07
N LEU A 505 -14.73 -4.15 11.57
CA LEU A 505 -15.43 -4.88 12.64
C LEU A 505 -15.55 -4.03 13.91
N ALA A 506 -14.48 -3.34 14.31
CA ALA A 506 -14.51 -2.40 15.41
C ALA A 506 -15.52 -1.26 15.17
N ARG A 507 -15.53 -0.65 13.98
CA ARG A 507 -16.52 0.40 13.62
C ARG A 507 -17.96 -0.08 13.57
N GLU A 508 -18.20 -1.37 13.34
CA GLU A 508 -19.52 -2.01 13.46
C GLU A 508 -19.94 -2.19 14.93
N GLY A 509 -19.10 -1.77 15.88
CA GLY A 509 -19.34 -1.88 17.31
C GLY A 509 -18.83 -3.19 17.91
N ARG A 510 -18.14 -4.05 17.16
CA ARG A 510 -17.63 -5.33 17.68
C ARG A 510 -16.40 -5.13 18.57
N THR A 511 -16.13 -6.13 19.39
CA THR A 511 -14.90 -6.21 20.20
C THR A 511 -13.84 -6.97 19.42
N VAL A 512 -12.72 -6.34 19.11
CA VAL A 512 -11.64 -6.94 18.31
C VAL A 512 -10.37 -6.98 19.14
N PHE A 513 -9.92 -8.18 19.52
CA PHE A 513 -8.73 -8.40 20.34
C PHE A 513 -7.65 -9.12 19.53
N VAL A 514 -6.51 -8.48 19.35
CA VAL A 514 -5.47 -8.95 18.42
C VAL A 514 -4.13 -9.02 19.13
N SER A 515 -3.52 -10.21 19.19
CA SER A 515 -2.15 -10.34 19.68
C SER A 515 -1.15 -10.05 18.56
N SER A 516 0.00 -9.49 18.93
CA SER A 516 1.18 -9.43 18.08
C SER A 516 2.44 -9.33 18.95
N HIS A 517 3.57 -9.78 18.41
CA HIS A 517 4.90 -9.49 18.96
C HIS A 517 5.59 -8.34 18.21
N LEU A 518 5.00 -7.83 17.11
CA LEU A 518 5.55 -6.78 16.26
C LEU A 518 4.81 -5.47 16.46
N MET A 519 5.56 -4.43 16.84
CA MET A 519 5.00 -3.13 17.23
C MET A 519 4.42 -2.35 16.07
N THR A 520 5.13 -2.33 14.95
CA THR A 520 4.68 -1.66 13.72
C THR A 520 3.34 -2.22 13.22
N GLU A 521 2.98 -3.45 13.61
CA GLU A 521 1.67 -4.00 13.32
C GLU A 521 0.56 -3.37 14.15
N MET A 522 0.80 -3.19 15.45
CA MET A 522 -0.16 -2.60 16.37
C MET A 522 -0.32 -1.09 16.16
N GLU A 523 0.76 -0.37 15.86
CA GLU A 523 0.73 1.08 15.53
C GLU A 523 -0.28 1.43 14.43
N HIS A 524 -0.50 0.51 13.49
CA HIS A 524 -1.36 0.73 12.33
C HIS A 524 -2.72 0.02 12.42
N THR A 525 -3.04 -0.61 13.54
CA THR A 525 -4.22 -1.47 13.65
C THR A 525 -5.01 -1.23 14.93
N ALA A 526 -4.33 -1.03 16.06
CA ALA A 526 -4.94 -0.89 17.38
C ALA A 526 -5.30 0.56 17.70
N ASP A 527 -6.39 0.74 18.45
CA ASP A 527 -6.78 2.00 19.08
C ASP A 527 -6.31 2.04 20.56
N HIS A 528 -6.23 0.86 21.18
CA HIS A 528 -5.88 0.64 22.58
C HIS A 528 -4.87 -0.50 22.71
N LEU A 529 -3.95 -0.42 23.67
CA LEU A 529 -2.92 -1.41 23.90
C LEU A 529 -3.01 -1.99 25.31
N VAL A 530 -2.93 -3.32 25.37
CA VAL A 530 -2.63 -4.09 26.57
C VAL A 530 -1.25 -4.70 26.36
N VAL A 531 -0.26 -4.20 27.11
CA VAL A 531 1.13 -4.63 27.01
C VAL A 531 1.45 -5.55 28.18
N ILE A 532 2.02 -6.72 27.88
CA ILE A 532 2.41 -7.72 28.88
C ILE A 532 3.88 -8.12 28.74
N GLY A 533 4.49 -8.49 29.86
CA GLY A 533 5.82 -9.10 29.90
C GLY A 533 5.95 -10.03 31.10
N ARG A 534 6.58 -11.19 30.87
CA ARG A 534 6.73 -12.26 31.89
C ARG A 534 5.40 -12.61 32.60
N GLY A 535 4.29 -12.66 31.85
CA GLY A 535 2.97 -13.02 32.36
C GLY A 535 2.20 -11.89 33.07
N ARG A 536 2.79 -10.70 33.25
CA ARG A 536 2.20 -9.57 33.99
C ARG A 536 1.85 -8.39 33.08
N LEU A 537 0.85 -7.61 33.50
CA LEU A 537 0.52 -6.34 32.86
C LEU A 537 1.67 -5.33 33.03
N ILE A 538 2.02 -4.65 31.94
CA ILE A 538 2.97 -3.55 31.89
C ILE A 538 2.22 -2.24 31.63
N ALA A 539 1.30 -2.23 30.67
CA ALA A 539 0.47 -1.08 30.35
C ALA A 539 -0.92 -1.50 29.85
N ASP A 540 -1.93 -0.68 30.15
CA ASP A 540 -3.30 -0.79 29.64
C ASP A 540 -3.81 0.63 29.35
N GLU A 541 -3.60 1.10 28.12
CA GLU A 541 -3.89 2.49 27.74
C GLU A 541 -4.07 2.67 26.22
N SER A 542 -4.48 3.87 25.80
CA SER A 542 -4.60 4.19 24.37
C SER A 542 -3.26 4.13 23.65
N LEU A 543 -3.28 3.78 22.36
CA LEU A 543 -2.07 3.77 21.52
C LEU A 543 -1.29 5.10 21.59
N ALA A 544 -2.02 6.23 21.56
CA ALA A 544 -1.43 7.56 21.59
C ALA A 544 -0.73 7.86 22.93
N ALA A 545 -1.35 7.47 24.05
CA ALA A 545 -0.75 7.62 25.38
C ALA A 545 0.51 6.78 25.53
N PHE A 546 0.48 5.52 25.06
CA PHE A 546 1.64 4.63 25.11
C PHE A 546 2.78 5.16 24.23
N ALA A 547 2.50 5.59 23.00
CA ALA A 547 3.50 6.15 22.09
C ALA A 547 4.17 7.42 22.66
N ALA A 548 3.42 8.25 23.40
CA ALA A 548 3.95 9.45 24.04
C ALA A 548 5.03 9.17 25.11
N ARG A 549 5.14 7.91 25.59
CA ARG A 549 6.13 7.50 26.59
C ARG A 549 7.53 7.25 26.01
N GLY A 550 7.68 7.03 24.70
CA GLY A 550 8.95 6.66 24.02
C GLY A 550 9.98 7.79 23.86
N GLY A 551 10.04 8.69 24.84
CA GLY A 551 10.86 9.90 24.79
C GLY A 551 10.19 10.99 23.95
N GLY A 552 10.04 12.18 24.53
CA GLY A 552 9.47 13.35 23.87
C GLY A 552 10.22 13.74 22.57
N LEU A 553 9.71 14.77 21.88
CA LEU A 553 10.29 15.34 20.66
C LEU A 553 11.83 15.41 20.75
N ARG A 554 12.49 14.55 19.95
CA ARG A 554 13.94 14.55 19.74
C ARG A 554 14.22 15.24 18.43
N VAL A 555 15.17 16.16 18.40
CA VAL A 555 15.58 16.84 17.18
C VAL A 555 17.03 16.50 16.91
N THR A 556 17.30 15.87 15.78
CA THR A 556 18.66 15.63 15.30
C THR A 556 19.13 16.86 14.53
N VAL A 557 20.28 17.40 14.93
CA VAL A 557 20.88 18.60 14.36
C VAL A 557 22.30 18.27 13.90
N ASP A 558 22.65 18.67 12.68
CA ASP A 558 24.02 18.66 12.18
C ASP A 558 24.47 20.10 11.95
N THR A 559 25.67 20.43 12.42
CA THR A 559 26.24 21.77 12.37
C THR A 559 27.77 21.68 12.31
N PRO A 560 28.44 22.53 11.51
CA PRO A 560 29.89 22.65 11.55
C PRO A 560 30.41 23.30 12.84
N ASP A 561 29.54 23.92 13.65
CA ASP A 561 29.88 24.50 14.95
C ASP A 561 29.00 23.92 16.08
N PRO A 562 29.28 22.69 16.52
CA PRO A 562 28.48 22.01 17.54
C PRO A 562 28.67 22.59 18.95
N ALA A 563 29.83 23.18 19.25
CA ALA A 563 30.12 23.73 20.57
C ALA A 563 29.28 24.99 20.85
N THR A 564 29.26 25.94 19.91
CA THR A 564 28.43 27.16 20.03
C THR A 564 26.95 26.81 20.07
N LEU A 565 26.50 25.86 19.23
CA LEU A 565 25.09 25.47 19.20
C LEU A 565 24.66 24.77 20.51
N THR A 566 25.50 23.89 21.05
CA THR A 566 25.20 23.18 22.31
C THR A 566 24.96 24.16 23.45
N ALA A 567 25.89 25.11 23.66
CA ALA A 567 25.75 26.11 24.72
C ALA A 567 24.49 26.99 24.55
N ALA A 568 24.17 27.38 23.31
CA ALA A 568 23.00 28.20 23.02
C ALA A 568 21.68 27.44 23.25
N LEU A 569 21.64 26.15 22.91
CA LEU A 569 20.47 25.31 23.11
C LEU A 569 20.26 24.91 24.57
N ASP A 570 21.33 24.65 25.32
CA ASP A 570 21.27 24.43 26.76
C ASP A 570 20.72 25.67 27.49
N ALA A 571 21.20 26.86 27.13
CA ALA A 571 20.68 28.13 27.65
C ALA A 571 19.20 28.37 27.29
N ALA A 572 18.73 27.82 26.17
CA ALA A 572 17.34 27.89 25.74
C ALA A 572 16.42 26.83 26.39
N GLY A 573 16.96 25.99 27.28
CA GLY A 573 16.21 24.94 27.99
C GLY A 573 16.13 23.60 27.24
N GLY A 574 16.97 23.41 26.22
CA GLY A 574 17.15 22.11 25.58
C GLY A 574 18.13 21.24 26.37
N THR A 575 18.00 19.92 26.25
CA THR A 575 19.07 18.99 26.64
C THR A 575 19.76 18.51 25.37
N VAL A 576 21.04 18.82 25.21
CA VAL A 576 21.82 18.40 24.02
C VAL A 576 22.70 17.21 24.35
N ARG A 577 22.69 16.18 23.49
CA ARG A 577 23.58 15.03 23.58
C ARG A 577 24.28 14.78 22.24
N PRO A 578 25.60 14.62 22.20
CA PRO A 578 26.29 14.19 20.99
C PRO A 578 25.91 12.75 20.63
N ALA A 579 25.71 12.49 19.33
CA ALA A 579 25.49 11.16 18.77
C ALA A 579 26.80 10.59 18.19
N ALA A 580 26.86 9.27 18.04
CA ALA A 580 28.05 8.57 17.55
C ALA A 580 28.43 8.92 16.09
N ASP A 581 27.49 9.45 15.30
CA ASP A 581 27.69 9.87 13.92
C ASP A 581 28.16 11.34 13.79
N GLY A 582 28.44 12.01 14.91
CA GLY A 582 28.87 13.41 14.94
C GLY A 582 27.72 14.43 14.96
N THR A 583 26.46 13.99 14.88
CA THR A 583 25.29 14.88 15.02
C THR A 583 24.96 15.17 16.49
N LEU A 584 24.12 16.17 16.74
CA LEU A 584 23.56 16.48 18.05
C LEU A 584 22.11 15.99 18.14
N THR A 585 21.75 15.34 19.24
CA THR A 585 20.37 15.02 19.59
C THR A 585 19.90 15.97 20.68
N VAL A 586 18.86 16.76 20.37
CA VAL A 586 18.30 17.77 21.26
C VAL A 586 16.92 17.31 21.74
N THR A 587 16.67 17.34 23.05
CA THR A 587 15.34 17.15 23.65
C THR A 587 14.89 18.42 24.37
N GLY A 588 13.58 18.55 24.62
CA GLY A 588 13.01 19.71 25.32
C GLY A 588 12.71 20.93 24.43
N LEU A 589 13.23 20.95 23.20
CA LEU A 589 13.00 22.02 22.23
C LEU A 589 12.47 21.49 20.89
N THR A 590 11.61 22.27 20.24
CA THR A 590 11.13 21.97 18.89
C THR A 590 12.18 22.33 17.84
N ALA A 591 12.10 21.72 16.65
CA ALA A 591 12.99 22.06 15.55
C ALA A 591 12.90 23.55 15.17
N ALA A 592 11.70 24.14 15.19
CA ALA A 592 11.52 25.57 14.94
C ALA A 592 12.29 26.42 15.96
N ARG A 593 12.18 26.11 17.25
CA ARG A 593 12.88 26.84 18.31
C ARG A 593 14.40 26.67 18.20
N ILE A 594 14.88 25.49 17.85
CA ILE A 594 16.32 25.23 17.59
C ILE A 594 16.81 26.07 16.40
N GLY A 595 16.02 26.18 15.33
CA GLY A 595 16.34 27.03 14.18
C GLY A 595 16.42 28.51 14.54
N GLU A 596 15.51 29.01 15.38
CA GLU A 596 15.56 30.39 15.89
C GLU A 596 16.82 30.66 16.72
N VAL A 597 17.17 29.74 17.63
CA VAL A 597 18.38 29.86 18.46
C VAL A 597 19.64 29.81 17.59
N ALA A 598 19.71 28.88 16.63
CA ALA A 598 20.83 28.81 15.69
C ALA A 598 20.99 30.11 14.89
N LEU A 599 19.88 30.68 14.38
CA LEU A 599 19.90 31.94 13.65
C LEU A 599 20.35 33.12 14.53
N ALA A 600 19.84 33.22 15.76
CA ALA A 600 20.21 34.29 16.70
C ALA A 600 21.71 34.28 17.03
N HIS A 601 22.30 33.08 17.13
CA HIS A 601 23.73 32.88 17.37
C HIS A 601 24.58 32.77 16.10
N ARG A 602 23.97 32.97 14.91
CA ARG A 602 24.61 32.88 13.59
C ARG A 602 25.33 31.55 13.33
N VAL A 603 24.79 30.47 13.87
CA VAL A 603 25.27 29.10 13.63
C VAL A 603 24.55 28.50 12.43
N SER A 604 25.32 28.04 11.44
CA SER A 604 24.77 27.34 10.27
C SER A 604 24.32 25.92 10.65
N LEU A 605 23.18 25.48 10.14
CA LEU A 605 22.70 24.10 10.30
C LEU A 605 22.78 23.36 8.96
N SER A 606 23.48 22.24 8.93
CA SER A 606 23.53 21.32 7.79
C SER A 606 22.31 20.39 7.77
N GLN A 607 21.78 20.05 8.94
CA GLN A 607 20.59 19.22 9.11
C GLN A 607 19.79 19.64 10.33
N LEU A 608 18.46 19.60 10.23
CA LEU A 608 17.55 19.85 11.36
C LEU A 608 16.31 18.96 11.18
N THR A 609 16.26 17.83 11.90
CA THR A 609 15.21 16.81 11.72
C THR A 609 14.53 16.50 13.04
N ALA A 610 13.24 16.83 13.15
CA ALA A 610 12.42 16.39 14.27
C ALA A 610 12.05 14.90 14.12
N ARG A 611 12.25 14.14 15.19
CA ARG A 611 11.81 12.77 15.40
C ARG A 611 10.86 12.75 16.59
N SER A 612 9.65 12.26 16.38
CA SER A 612 8.74 11.89 17.47
C SER A 612 9.15 10.53 18.03
N GLY A 613 9.01 10.31 19.34
CA GLY A 613 9.19 8.99 19.95
C GLY A 613 8.36 7.92 19.24
N SER A 614 8.93 6.71 19.10
CA SER A 614 8.25 5.58 18.47
C SER A 614 7.60 4.68 19.53
N LEU A 615 6.59 3.91 19.13
CA LEU A 615 5.98 2.88 20.00
C LEU A 615 7.01 1.82 20.40
N GLU A 616 7.98 1.58 19.52
CA GLU A 616 9.09 0.66 19.73
C GLU A 616 9.99 1.11 20.86
N GLU A 617 10.38 2.39 20.90
CA GLU A 617 11.15 2.95 22.00
C GLU A 617 10.36 2.92 23.32
N ALA A 618 9.08 3.30 23.31
CA ALA A 618 8.22 3.29 24.50
C ALA A 618 8.11 1.91 25.17
N PHE A 619 8.13 0.85 24.36
CA PHE A 619 8.09 -0.52 24.85
C PHE A 619 9.48 -1.04 25.21
N LEU A 620 10.53 -0.71 24.46
CA LEU A 620 11.89 -1.08 24.83
C LEU A 620 12.23 -0.50 26.19
N ASP A 621 11.91 0.76 26.46
CA ASP A 621 12.09 1.38 27.77
C ASP A 621 11.31 0.64 28.87
N GLN A 622 10.06 0.25 28.61
CA GLN A 622 9.22 -0.45 29.60
C GLN A 622 9.52 -1.94 29.78
N THR A 623 10.19 -2.55 28.79
CA THR A 623 10.59 -3.96 28.85
C THR A 623 12.06 -4.11 29.21
N ALA A 624 12.91 -3.07 29.10
CA ALA A 624 14.33 -3.09 29.42
C ALA A 624 14.59 -3.55 30.86
N ASP A 625 13.85 -3.02 31.84
CA ASP A 625 13.94 -3.42 33.26
C ASP A 625 13.49 -4.87 33.52
N ARG A 626 12.92 -5.54 32.51
CA ARG A 626 12.38 -6.90 32.58
C ARG A 626 12.84 -7.81 31.44
N ALA A 627 13.82 -7.40 30.65
CA ALA A 627 14.34 -8.11 29.48
C ALA A 627 15.82 -8.46 29.63
N GLU A 628 16.19 -9.09 30.76
CA GLU A 628 17.38 -9.94 30.77
C GLU A 628 17.08 -11.24 30.00
N TYR A 629 17.18 -11.18 28.67
CA TYR A 629 17.69 -12.24 27.81
C TYR A 629 17.75 -11.76 26.35
N LEU A 630 18.74 -10.94 26.02
CA LEU A 630 19.23 -10.83 24.64
C LEU A 630 20.75 -11.02 24.64
N ALA A 631 21.17 -12.03 23.88
CA ALA A 631 22.53 -12.47 23.61
C ALA A 631 23.31 -13.05 24.80
N GLY A 632 22.92 -14.25 25.23
CA GLY A 632 23.87 -15.18 25.84
C GLY A 632 24.95 -15.52 24.81
N ALA A 633 26.15 -15.00 25.06
CA ALA A 633 27.39 -15.49 24.47
C ALA A 633 27.53 -17.00 24.73
N GLY A 634 27.85 -17.75 23.69
CA GLY A 634 28.28 -19.14 23.73
C GLY A 634 28.83 -19.46 22.35
N ARG A 635 30.14 -19.32 22.16
CA ARG A 635 31.15 -20.38 22.30
C ARG A 635 31.02 -21.46 21.24
#